data_AF-A0A2K0TAV2-F1
#
_entry.id   AF-A0A2K0TAV2-F1
#
_cell.length_a   1.000
_cell.length_b   1.000
_cell.length_c   1.000
_cell.angle_alpha   90.00
_cell.angle_beta   90.00
_cell.angle_gamma   90.00
#
_symmetry.space_group_name_H-M   'P 1'
#
loop_
_entity.id
_entity.type
_entity.pdbx_description
1 polymer ?
#
loop_
_entity_poly.entity_id
_entity_poly.type
_entity_poly.pdbx_seq_one_letter_code
_entity_poly.pdbx_strand_id
1 'polypeptide(L)'
;MSDADFETIQRLQQERNAAAAAMKSSRALTSSNQRNDSTKQRLTDSADNDLYDRKEADKFAGYHTSLPMGDDDEMEDGDNTRRLVGQYTASREIIDEFARGDGVEEDDILAGKGEKSNRITDRETDYQKRRFNRVLTPTRADPFAQNRQAGAAEDGTNYREIMEIRELEREEERVMRAIQSKPANGDDDDEPKPTLIDHDKENAEAGSTEAVTSVRKRKKRWDVSSTPAEEEESKEENGTEAKPKRSRWDQTPAVSGPGAMEAPKKRSRWDQAPSATPMGNQGLATPMHQPQTVAMPTTFGTDISGRNMPLSDEELDLLLPGENEGYKVLEPPPGYEPVRAPTHKMMATPAPQTGFTMQDPDQVGLGGKPMPAEIPGVGDLQFFKPEDMAYFGKLTDGSDENALSVDELKERKIMRLLLKIKNGTPPMRKTALRQITDNARQFGAGALFDQILPLLMEKTLEDQERHLLVKVIDRILYKLDDLVRPYVHKILVVIEPLLIDQDYYARVEGREIISNLSKAAGLATMISTMRPDIDHVDEYVRNTTARAFAVVASALGIPALLPFLRAVCRSKKSWQARHTGVKIVQQIPILMGCAVLPHLKGLVDCIAPNLSDDQTKVRTVTSLAIAALAEASNPYGIESFDDILNPLWTGARKQRGKGLAGFLKAVGYIIPLMDEEYANYYTSQIMEILLREFSSPDEEMKKVVLKVVSQCAGTEGVTAGYLKEHVLDEFFKSFWVRRMALDKRNYRQVVETTVDIGQKVGVSEIIERIVNNLKDESEAYRKMTVETVEKIVASLGAADIGERLEERLIDGILHAFQEQSVEDIVMLNGFGSVVNALGARCKPYLPQIVSTILWRLNNKSATVRQQAADLISRIAMVMKQCGEDALMGKLGVVLYEYLGEEYPEVLGSILGALRSIVTVVGISQMQPPIKDLLPRLTPILRNRHEKVQENTIDLVGRIADRGPESVNAREWMRICFELLDMLKAHKKGIRRAANNTFGFIAKAIGPQDVLATLLNNLRVQERQSRVNTAVAIGIVAETCAPFTVLPALMNEYRVPELNVQNGVLKSLSFLFEYIGEMAKDYVYAVTPLLEDALTDRDQVHRQTAASVVKHIALGVVGLGCEDAMIHLLNLLYPNLFETSPHVIDRIIEAIEAIRVAAGPGLVMNYVWAGLFHPARKVRTPYWRLYNDAYVAAADSMVPYYPNLDDETLDRPELAIIL
;
A
#
# COMPACT_ATOMS: atom_id res chain seq x y z
N MET A 1 -28.18 -12.78 -54.16
CA MET A 1 -29.42 -13.21 -53.49
C MET A 1 -30.57 -12.91 -54.42
N SER A 2 -31.50 -13.84 -54.57
CA SER A 2 -32.74 -13.67 -55.33
C SER A 2 -33.79 -12.92 -54.49
N ASP A 3 -34.83 -12.39 -55.12
CA ASP A 3 -35.91 -11.70 -54.39
C ASP A 3 -36.62 -12.62 -53.38
N ALA A 4 -36.68 -13.93 -53.68
CA ALA A 4 -37.19 -14.94 -52.75
C ALA A 4 -36.29 -15.14 -51.50
N ASP A 5 -34.97 -14.97 -51.63
CA ASP A 5 -34.05 -14.96 -50.49
C ASP A 5 -34.28 -13.70 -49.63
N PHE A 6 -34.63 -12.57 -50.26
CA PHE A 6 -34.91 -11.31 -49.57
C PHE A 6 -36.25 -11.36 -48.80
N GLU A 7 -37.32 -11.87 -49.42
CA GLU A 7 -38.61 -12.09 -48.75
C GLU A 7 -38.51 -13.09 -47.59
N THR A 8 -37.73 -14.17 -47.74
CA THR A 8 -37.52 -15.14 -46.65
C THR A 8 -36.71 -14.54 -45.50
N ILE A 9 -35.67 -13.74 -45.77
CA ILE A 9 -34.94 -13.00 -44.73
C ILE A 9 -35.87 -11.99 -44.03
N GLN A 10 -36.67 -11.23 -44.77
CA GLN A 10 -37.61 -10.26 -44.21
C GLN A 10 -38.66 -10.93 -43.31
N ARG A 11 -39.20 -12.08 -43.74
CA ARG A 11 -40.12 -12.89 -42.94
C ARG A 11 -39.47 -13.44 -41.67
N LEU A 12 -38.27 -14.02 -41.77
CA LEU A 12 -37.52 -14.53 -40.62
C LEU A 12 -37.18 -13.42 -39.61
N GLN A 13 -36.92 -12.20 -40.09
CA GLN A 13 -36.65 -11.04 -39.25
C GLN A 13 -37.93 -10.51 -38.58
N GLN A 14 -39.09 -10.57 -39.25
CA GLN A 14 -40.39 -10.32 -38.62
C GLN A 14 -40.75 -11.38 -37.57
N GLU A 15 -40.53 -12.66 -37.85
CA GLU A 15 -40.74 -13.75 -36.87
C GLU A 15 -39.79 -13.60 -35.65
N ARG A 16 -38.53 -13.19 -35.85
CA ARG A 16 -37.60 -12.83 -34.75
C ARG A 16 -38.07 -11.64 -33.92
N ASN A 17 -38.57 -10.59 -34.57
CA ASN A 17 -39.07 -9.40 -33.88
C ASN A 17 -40.36 -9.71 -33.08
N ALA A 18 -41.24 -10.55 -33.62
CA ALA A 18 -42.42 -11.05 -32.92
C ALA A 18 -42.03 -11.92 -31.70
N ALA A 19 -41.03 -12.81 -31.83
CA ALA A 19 -40.51 -13.60 -30.73
C ALA A 19 -39.87 -12.73 -29.62
N ALA A 20 -39.13 -11.68 -29.99
CA ALA A 20 -38.57 -10.71 -29.05
C ALA A 20 -39.66 -9.90 -28.32
N ALA A 21 -40.73 -9.52 -29.01
CA ALA A 21 -41.89 -8.88 -28.40
C ALA A 21 -42.63 -9.82 -27.43
N ALA A 22 -42.80 -11.10 -27.80
CA ALA A 22 -43.39 -12.13 -26.95
C ALA A 22 -42.56 -12.38 -25.68
N MET A 23 -41.22 -12.39 -25.78
CA MET A 23 -40.33 -12.47 -24.60
C MET A 23 -40.36 -11.22 -23.71
N LYS A 24 -40.58 -10.02 -24.26
CA LYS A 24 -40.85 -8.82 -23.44
C LYS A 24 -42.20 -8.93 -22.72
N SER A 25 -43.23 -9.47 -23.38
CA SER A 25 -44.56 -9.66 -22.79
C SER A 25 -44.58 -10.76 -21.70
N SER A 26 -43.86 -11.87 -21.88
CA SER A 26 -43.83 -12.95 -20.88
C SER A 26 -43.11 -12.57 -19.58
N ARG A 27 -42.20 -11.60 -19.62
CA ARG A 27 -41.57 -11.02 -18.42
C ARG A 27 -42.47 -10.09 -17.62
N ALA A 28 -43.58 -9.62 -18.19
CA ALA A 28 -44.57 -8.79 -17.50
C ALA A 28 -45.72 -9.63 -16.86
N LEU A 29 -45.96 -10.85 -17.33
CA LEU A 29 -47.13 -11.65 -16.96
C LEU A 29 -46.92 -12.59 -15.75
N THR A 30 -45.70 -12.68 -15.21
CA THR A 30 -45.41 -13.48 -13.99
C THR A 30 -45.48 -12.67 -12.69
N SER A 31 -45.88 -11.39 -12.74
CA SER A 31 -46.03 -10.51 -11.57
C SER A 31 -47.45 -10.45 -11.00
N SER A 32 -48.41 -11.24 -11.52
CA SER A 32 -49.85 -11.08 -11.25
C SER A 32 -50.45 -12.01 -10.19
N ASN A 33 -49.61 -12.71 -9.40
CA ASN A 33 -50.08 -13.79 -8.50
C ASN A 33 -49.61 -13.70 -7.03
N GLN A 34 -49.20 -12.51 -6.58
CA GLN A 34 -49.17 -12.17 -5.15
C GLN A 34 -50.12 -11.00 -4.89
N ARG A 35 -50.86 -11.10 -3.78
CA ARG A 35 -51.91 -10.14 -3.43
C ARG A 35 -51.30 -8.78 -3.11
N ASN A 36 -51.90 -7.72 -3.66
CA ASN A 36 -51.68 -6.36 -3.18
C ASN A 36 -52.18 -6.25 -1.73
N ASP A 37 -51.31 -5.78 -0.85
CA ASP A 37 -51.72 -5.01 0.32
C ASP A 37 -51.23 -3.57 0.13
N SER A 38 -52.09 -2.60 0.39
CA SER A 38 -51.97 -1.25 -0.16
C SER A 38 -51.30 -0.27 0.79
N THR A 39 -50.16 0.35 0.42
CA THR A 39 -49.69 1.63 1.03
C THR A 39 -48.49 2.35 0.36
N LYS A 40 -48.01 1.99 -0.84
CA LYS A 40 -46.88 2.70 -1.49
C LYS A 40 -47.14 3.05 -2.95
N GLN A 41 -47.16 4.36 -3.23
CA GLN A 41 -47.29 4.98 -4.56
C GLN A 41 -45.90 5.13 -5.21
N ARG A 42 -45.84 5.15 -6.55
CA ARG A 42 -44.58 5.34 -7.29
C ARG A 42 -44.30 6.82 -7.54
N LEU A 43 -43.03 7.20 -7.45
CA LEU A 43 -42.54 8.58 -7.48
C LEU A 43 -42.70 9.32 -8.83
N THR A 44 -43.32 8.69 -9.83
CA THR A 44 -43.52 9.23 -11.18
C THR A 44 -44.94 9.72 -11.46
N ASP A 45 -45.89 9.39 -10.58
CA ASP A 45 -47.32 9.61 -10.84
C ASP A 45 -47.81 10.87 -10.12
N SER A 46 -47.84 11.99 -10.85
CA SER A 46 -48.45 13.25 -10.41
C SER A 46 -49.97 13.10 -10.32
N ALA A 47 -50.52 13.17 -9.11
CA ALA A 47 -51.96 13.07 -8.88
C ALA A 47 -52.65 14.42 -9.09
N ASP A 48 -53.15 14.68 -10.31
CA ASP A 48 -54.43 15.36 -10.60
C ASP A 48 -54.60 15.63 -12.12
N ASN A 49 -54.88 14.59 -12.89
CA ASN A 49 -55.19 14.71 -14.33
C ASN A 49 -56.71 14.70 -14.65
N ASP A 50 -57.58 14.37 -13.68
CA ASP A 50 -59.03 14.28 -13.89
C ASP A 50 -59.79 15.59 -13.58
N LEU A 51 -59.14 16.60 -12.96
CA LEU A 51 -59.80 17.87 -12.58
C LEU A 51 -59.69 18.99 -13.64
N TYR A 52 -58.77 18.88 -14.59
CA TYR A 52 -58.51 19.90 -15.62
C TYR A 52 -58.61 19.35 -17.05
N ASP A 53 -59.82 19.43 -17.60
CA ASP A 53 -60.19 18.96 -18.94
C ASP A 53 -59.42 19.72 -20.06
N ARG A 54 -58.28 19.17 -20.52
CA ARG A 54 -57.47 19.77 -21.59
C ARG A 54 -57.98 19.40 -22.99
N LYS A 55 -59.04 20.08 -23.42
CA LYS A 55 -59.48 20.14 -24.84
C LYS A 55 -59.56 21.57 -25.36
N GLU A 56 -58.42 22.27 -25.40
CA GLU A 56 -58.22 23.39 -26.35
C GLU A 56 -56.73 23.69 -26.54
N ALA A 57 -56.40 24.38 -27.63
CA ALA A 57 -55.06 24.41 -28.24
C ALA A 57 -53.93 24.98 -27.34
N ASP A 58 -52.68 24.56 -27.65
CA ASP A 58 -51.45 24.87 -26.91
C ASP A 58 -51.21 26.36 -26.64
N LYS A 59 -51.72 26.83 -25.51
CA LYS A 59 -51.46 28.19 -24.99
C LYS A 59 -50.04 28.38 -24.45
N PHE A 60 -49.23 27.33 -24.45
CA PHE A 60 -47.86 27.30 -23.92
C PHE A 60 -46.78 26.94 -24.95
N ALA A 61 -47.10 26.83 -26.24
CA ALA A 61 -46.15 26.53 -27.33
C ALA A 61 -45.05 27.59 -27.58
N GLY A 62 -44.86 28.53 -26.66
CA GLY A 62 -43.79 29.54 -26.66
C GLY A 62 -43.24 29.87 -25.26
N TYR A 63 -43.54 29.05 -24.26
CA TYR A 63 -42.96 29.16 -22.92
C TYR A 63 -42.00 27.99 -22.67
N HIS A 64 -40.84 28.26 -22.09
CA HIS A 64 -39.87 27.20 -21.75
C HIS A 64 -40.49 26.21 -20.76
N THR A 65 -40.62 24.95 -21.18
CA THR A 65 -41.12 23.84 -20.34
C THR A 65 -40.07 23.30 -19.36
N SER A 66 -38.95 24.01 -19.23
CA SER A 66 -37.89 23.79 -18.25
C SER A 66 -37.58 25.13 -17.60
N LEU A 67 -37.87 25.26 -16.30
CA LEU A 67 -37.22 26.29 -15.49
C LEU A 67 -35.72 25.97 -15.43
N PRO A 68 -34.83 26.99 -15.48
CA PRO A 68 -33.41 26.75 -15.29
C PRO A 68 -33.21 26.29 -13.85
N MET A 69 -32.78 25.04 -13.66
CA MET A 69 -32.28 24.62 -12.36
C MET A 69 -30.98 25.39 -12.10
N GLY A 70 -30.90 26.01 -10.92
CA GLY A 70 -29.60 26.42 -10.39
C GLY A 70 -28.95 25.16 -9.83
N ASP A 71 -27.79 24.80 -10.37
CA ASP A 71 -27.04 23.63 -9.92
C ASP A 71 -26.44 23.88 -8.52
N ASP A 72 -27.15 23.43 -7.49
CA ASP A 72 -26.58 23.20 -6.15
C ASP A 72 -26.22 21.71 -6.02
N ASP A 73 -24.95 21.39 -6.26
CA ASP A 73 -24.17 20.25 -5.75
C ASP A 73 -24.89 18.88 -5.54
N GLU A 74 -25.19 18.14 -6.62
CA GLU A 74 -25.40 16.68 -6.52
C GLU A 74 -24.07 15.95 -6.29
N MET A 75 -23.72 15.71 -5.03
CA MET A 75 -22.57 14.86 -4.66
C MET A 75 -22.85 13.38 -4.92
N GLU A 76 -21.90 12.69 -5.56
CA GLU A 76 -21.87 11.21 -5.65
C GLU A 76 -21.98 10.55 -4.27
N ASP A 77 -22.73 9.44 -4.21
CA ASP A 77 -23.11 8.70 -2.99
C ASP A 77 -21.94 8.43 -2.03
N GLY A 78 -21.88 9.22 -0.95
CA GLY A 78 -20.96 9.00 0.16
C GLY A 78 -21.39 7.82 1.04
N ASP A 79 -20.67 6.68 0.94
CA ASP A 79 -20.87 5.47 1.75
C ASP A 79 -20.82 5.76 3.27
N ASN A 80 -22.00 5.95 3.85
CA ASN A 80 -22.17 6.57 5.18
C ASN A 80 -22.05 5.55 6.34
N THR A 81 -21.02 4.70 6.33
CA THR A 81 -20.79 3.66 7.35
C THR A 81 -19.57 3.94 8.23
N ARG A 82 -19.72 4.86 9.21
CA ARG A 82 -18.68 5.21 10.22
C ARG A 82 -18.25 4.02 11.10
N ARG A 83 -17.26 3.24 10.63
CA ARG A 83 -16.63 2.16 11.41
C ARG A 83 -15.46 2.66 12.27
N LEU A 84 -15.72 2.81 13.57
CA LEU A 84 -14.73 3.04 14.62
C LEU A 84 -13.80 1.83 14.84
N VAL A 85 -12.65 1.81 14.14
CA VAL A 85 -11.45 1.03 14.50
C VAL A 85 -10.23 1.97 14.41
N GLY A 86 -9.20 1.71 15.22
CA GLY A 86 -8.10 2.65 15.47
C GLY A 86 -7.25 3.02 14.25
N GLN A 87 -6.62 4.19 14.36
CA GLN A 87 -5.82 4.89 13.34
C GLN A 87 -4.49 4.19 12.99
N TYR A 88 -4.55 2.95 12.49
CA TYR A 88 -3.45 2.23 11.84
C TYR A 88 -4.00 1.33 10.72
N THR A 89 -4.40 1.96 9.63
CA THR A 89 -4.56 1.32 8.32
C THR A 89 -4.05 2.31 7.27
N ALA A 90 -3.11 1.87 6.44
CA ALA A 90 -2.69 2.61 5.26
C ALA A 90 -3.92 2.91 4.36
N SER A 91 -3.92 4.01 3.60
CA SER A 91 -5.03 4.29 2.68
C SER A 91 -5.17 3.17 1.64
N ARG A 92 -6.34 3.06 1.02
CA ARG A 92 -6.59 2.02 0.00
C ARG A 92 -5.61 2.16 -1.17
N GLU A 93 -5.17 3.38 -1.46
CA GLU A 93 -4.15 3.69 -2.47
C GLU A 93 -2.78 3.13 -2.07
N ILE A 94 -2.38 3.20 -0.79
CA ILE A 94 -1.12 2.60 -0.31
C ILE A 94 -1.16 1.06 -0.44
N ILE A 95 -2.33 0.46 -0.21
CA ILE A 95 -2.51 -1.00 -0.37
C ILE A 95 -2.44 -1.38 -1.86
N ASP A 96 -3.04 -0.56 -2.75
CA ASP A 96 -2.95 -0.75 -4.20
C ASP A 96 -1.55 -0.39 -4.76
N GLU A 97 -0.78 0.48 -4.10
CA GLU A 97 0.62 0.83 -4.42
C GLU A 97 1.58 -0.30 -4.03
N PHE A 98 1.43 -0.91 -2.85
CA PHE A 98 2.15 -2.15 -2.52
C PHE A 98 1.74 -3.34 -3.39
N ALA A 99 0.51 -3.36 -3.92
CA ALA A 99 0.05 -4.38 -4.87
C ALA A 99 0.54 -4.11 -6.31
N ARG A 100 0.86 -2.86 -6.66
CA ARG A 100 1.41 -2.42 -7.95
C ARG A 100 2.82 -1.87 -7.75
N GLY A 101 3.81 -2.76 -7.61
CA GLY A 101 5.21 -2.43 -7.34
C GLY A 101 5.97 -1.68 -8.47
N ASP A 102 5.44 -0.55 -8.93
CA ASP A 102 6.09 0.44 -9.79
C ASP A 102 5.66 1.84 -9.31
N GLY A 103 6.55 2.50 -8.57
CA GLY A 103 6.36 3.87 -8.09
C GLY A 103 6.35 4.88 -9.24
N VAL A 104 5.51 5.90 -9.14
CA VAL A 104 5.34 6.91 -10.19
C VAL A 104 6.48 7.92 -10.14
N GLU A 105 7.52 7.69 -10.95
CA GLU A 105 8.60 8.64 -11.17
C GLU A 105 8.23 9.70 -12.23
N GLU A 106 7.94 10.93 -11.80
CA GLU A 106 7.96 12.10 -12.71
C GLU A 106 9.39 12.42 -13.18
N ASP A 107 9.49 12.96 -14.40
CA ASP A 107 10.75 13.18 -15.13
C ASP A 107 11.45 14.50 -14.77
N ASP A 108 12.76 14.41 -14.47
CA ASP A 108 13.72 15.52 -14.57
C ASP A 108 14.96 15.02 -15.32
N ILE A 109 15.46 15.84 -16.25
CA ILE A 109 16.16 15.40 -17.47
C ILE A 109 17.69 15.57 -17.35
N LEU A 110 18.22 15.93 -16.16
CA LEU A 110 19.65 16.19 -15.94
C LEU A 110 20.38 15.24 -14.98
N ALA A 111 19.69 14.32 -14.29
CA ALA A 111 20.24 13.54 -13.17
C ALA A 111 20.66 12.10 -13.53
N GLY A 112 21.68 11.95 -14.39
CA GLY A 112 22.22 10.64 -14.77
C GLY A 112 23.21 10.05 -13.75
N LYS A 113 22.75 9.51 -12.61
CA LYS A 113 23.49 8.58 -11.73
C LYS A 113 22.63 8.01 -10.59
N GLY A 114 22.29 6.72 -10.65
CA GLY A 114 22.10 5.77 -9.52
C GLY A 114 21.10 6.03 -8.37
N GLU A 115 20.67 7.26 -8.10
CA GLU A 115 20.08 7.65 -6.80
C GLU A 115 18.61 7.23 -6.62
N LYS A 116 17.92 6.79 -7.67
CA LYS A 116 16.48 6.45 -7.65
C LYS A 116 16.12 4.99 -7.30
N SER A 117 17.08 4.08 -7.12
CA SER A 117 16.76 2.70 -6.73
C SER A 117 16.38 2.62 -5.25
N ASN A 118 15.28 1.94 -4.89
CA ASN A 118 14.92 1.62 -3.50
C ASN A 118 15.77 0.49 -2.89
N ARG A 119 16.70 -0.11 -3.65
CA ARG A 119 17.66 -1.09 -3.12
C ARG A 119 18.94 -0.38 -2.69
N ILE A 120 19.30 -0.55 -1.42
CA ILE A 120 20.49 0.05 -0.80
C ILE A 120 21.77 -0.28 -1.60
N THR A 121 21.86 -1.50 -2.14
CA THR A 121 22.98 -1.99 -2.97
C THR A 121 23.30 -1.09 -4.16
N ASP A 122 22.29 -0.42 -4.72
CA ASP A 122 22.44 0.32 -5.97
C ASP A 122 22.91 1.75 -5.68
N ARG A 123 22.44 2.32 -4.55
CA ARG A 123 22.86 3.61 -3.98
C ARG A 123 24.30 3.59 -3.42
N GLU A 124 24.89 2.43 -3.15
CA GLU A 124 26.28 2.33 -2.69
C GLU A 124 27.27 2.84 -3.75
N THR A 125 28.18 3.71 -3.33
CA THR A 125 29.33 4.16 -4.15
C THR A 125 30.25 2.99 -4.51
N ASP A 126 31.01 3.11 -5.59
CA ASP A 126 31.96 2.04 -5.99
C ASP A 126 32.99 1.73 -4.89
N TYR A 127 33.33 2.70 -4.03
CA TYR A 127 34.16 2.48 -2.85
C TYR A 127 33.47 1.60 -1.79
N GLN A 128 32.17 1.80 -1.56
CA GLN A 128 31.37 0.95 -0.68
C GLN A 128 31.19 -0.45 -1.30
N LYS A 129 30.87 -0.54 -2.59
CA LYS A 129 30.74 -1.81 -3.34
C LYS A 129 32.02 -2.67 -3.32
N ARG A 130 33.21 -2.07 -3.19
CA ARG A 130 34.48 -2.82 -2.93
C ARG A 130 34.41 -3.71 -1.68
N ARG A 131 33.47 -3.52 -0.74
CA ARG A 131 33.26 -4.41 0.42
C ARG A 131 32.76 -5.81 0.03
N PHE A 132 31.92 -5.91 -0.99
CA PHE A 132 31.42 -7.19 -1.52
C PHE A 132 32.47 -7.91 -2.38
N ASN A 133 33.34 -7.15 -3.06
CA ASN A 133 34.44 -7.69 -3.85
C ASN A 133 35.70 -8.03 -3.02
N ARG A 134 35.71 -7.73 -1.71
CA ARG A 134 36.76 -8.19 -0.80
C ARG A 134 36.54 -9.68 -0.48
N VAL A 135 37.32 -10.53 -1.12
CA VAL A 135 37.52 -11.92 -0.67
C VAL A 135 37.97 -11.89 0.79
N LEU A 136 37.17 -12.47 1.70
CA LEU A 136 37.56 -12.64 3.10
C LEU A 136 38.73 -13.63 3.19
N THR A 137 39.95 -13.08 3.14
CA THR A 137 41.25 -13.73 3.36
C THR A 137 41.49 -15.02 2.55
N PRO A 138 42.41 -15.04 1.56
CA PRO A 138 42.89 -16.32 1.02
C PRO A 138 43.48 -17.17 2.15
N THR A 139 43.11 -18.45 2.18
CA THR A 139 43.47 -19.39 3.25
C THR A 139 44.99 -19.49 3.40
N ARG A 140 45.50 -19.06 4.56
CA ARG A 140 46.94 -19.18 4.90
C ARG A 140 47.31 -20.64 5.09
N ALA A 141 48.44 -21.07 4.53
CA ALA A 141 49.07 -22.33 4.89
C ALA A 141 49.66 -22.25 6.30
N ASP A 142 49.17 -23.06 7.23
CA ASP A 142 49.73 -23.21 8.58
C ASP A 142 50.90 -24.22 8.57
N PRO A 143 52.14 -23.82 8.90
CA PRO A 143 53.31 -24.71 8.84
C PRO A 143 53.31 -25.86 9.86
N PHE A 144 52.38 -25.90 10.83
CA PHE A 144 52.43 -26.85 11.95
C PHE A 144 51.25 -27.84 12.03
N ALA A 145 50.31 -27.81 11.07
CA ALA A 145 49.16 -28.71 11.03
C ALA A 145 49.53 -30.14 10.57
N GLN A 146 49.86 -31.03 11.52
CA GLN A 146 50.48 -32.34 11.24
C GLN A 146 49.50 -33.49 10.92
N ASN A 147 48.25 -33.22 10.53
CA ASN A 147 47.28 -34.26 10.16
C ASN A 147 46.42 -33.81 8.96
N ARG A 148 46.53 -34.50 7.83
CA ARG A 148 45.79 -34.20 6.59
C ARG A 148 44.53 -35.06 6.50
N GLN A 149 43.36 -34.44 6.34
CA GLN A 149 42.17 -35.13 5.86
C GLN A 149 41.40 -34.23 4.88
N ALA A 150 41.00 -34.83 3.75
CA ALA A 150 40.55 -34.25 2.49
C ALA A 150 39.83 -32.88 2.52
N GLY A 151 40.29 -31.92 1.68
CA GLY A 151 39.43 -30.81 1.23
C GLY A 151 40.11 -29.48 0.86
N ALA A 152 41.32 -29.19 1.36
CA ALA A 152 42.01 -27.92 1.10
C ALA A 152 43.01 -28.01 -0.07
N ALA A 153 43.02 -26.99 -0.94
CA ALA A 153 43.88 -26.94 -2.13
C ALA A 153 45.38 -26.84 -1.77
N GLU A 154 46.24 -27.47 -2.58
CA GLU A 154 47.69 -27.59 -2.29
C GLU A 154 48.51 -26.30 -2.56
N ASP A 155 47.93 -25.29 -3.21
CA ASP A 155 48.60 -24.03 -3.58
C ASP A 155 48.17 -22.85 -2.67
N GLY A 156 48.69 -22.79 -1.45
CA GLY A 156 48.52 -21.63 -0.56
C GLY A 156 49.56 -20.53 -0.82
N THR A 157 49.11 -19.33 -1.22
CA THR A 157 50.01 -18.19 -1.56
C THR A 157 50.84 -17.69 -0.39
N ASN A 158 52.13 -17.45 -0.61
CA ASN A 158 53.06 -17.00 0.44
C ASN A 158 52.91 -15.50 0.74
N TYR A 159 53.24 -15.09 1.98
CA TYR A 159 53.15 -13.68 2.43
C TYR A 159 53.91 -12.70 1.51
N ARG A 160 55.02 -13.15 0.91
CA ARG A 160 55.81 -12.37 -0.05
C ARG A 160 55.03 -12.06 -1.34
N GLU A 161 54.35 -13.05 -1.91
CA GLU A 161 53.55 -12.90 -3.13
C GLU A 161 52.34 -11.98 -2.88
N ILE A 162 51.74 -12.05 -1.68
CA ILE A 162 50.63 -11.18 -1.28
C ILE A 162 51.08 -9.70 -1.17
N MET A 163 52.31 -9.45 -0.74
CA MET A 163 52.89 -8.10 -0.73
C MET A 163 53.21 -7.60 -2.15
N GLU A 164 53.76 -8.47 -3.00
CA GLU A 164 54.12 -8.15 -4.39
C GLU A 164 52.88 -7.86 -5.27
N ILE A 165 51.79 -8.64 -5.10
CA ILE A 165 50.49 -8.35 -5.73
C ILE A 165 49.92 -7.01 -5.26
N ARG A 166 50.02 -6.70 -3.95
CA ARG A 166 49.52 -5.43 -3.39
C ARG A 166 50.37 -4.22 -3.79
N GLU A 167 51.63 -4.42 -4.16
CA GLU A 167 52.46 -3.38 -4.76
C GLU A 167 52.10 -3.18 -6.24
N LEU A 168 51.88 -4.25 -7.00
CA LEU A 168 51.36 -4.19 -8.37
C LEU A 168 50.00 -3.47 -8.46
N GLU A 169 49.02 -3.82 -7.62
CA GLU A 169 47.71 -3.12 -7.56
C GLU A 169 47.88 -1.61 -7.29
N ARG A 170 48.86 -1.23 -6.47
CA ARG A 170 49.16 0.17 -6.15
C ARG A 170 49.85 0.89 -7.31
N GLU A 171 50.70 0.21 -8.06
CA GLU A 171 51.29 0.75 -9.29
C GLU A 171 50.24 0.88 -10.41
N GLU A 172 49.33 -0.09 -10.56
CA GLU A 172 48.21 -0.02 -11.51
C GLU A 172 47.26 1.14 -11.19
N GLU A 173 46.83 1.33 -9.92
CA GLU A 173 46.03 2.50 -9.53
C GLU A 173 46.79 3.83 -9.78
N ARG A 174 48.13 3.85 -9.61
CA ARG A 174 48.98 5.02 -9.88
C ARG A 174 49.07 5.34 -11.39
N VAL A 175 49.24 4.32 -12.22
CA VAL A 175 49.31 4.42 -13.68
C VAL A 175 47.95 4.81 -14.26
N MET A 176 46.85 4.21 -13.80
CA MET A 176 45.49 4.61 -14.16
C MET A 176 45.21 6.07 -13.81
N ARG A 177 45.60 6.52 -12.60
CA ARG A 177 45.44 7.92 -12.20
C ARG A 177 46.32 8.86 -13.03
N ALA A 178 47.52 8.44 -13.44
CA ALA A 178 48.39 9.21 -14.33
C ALA A 178 47.85 9.29 -15.77
N ILE A 179 47.20 8.23 -16.26
CA ILE A 179 46.51 8.22 -17.56
C ILE A 179 45.27 9.13 -17.52
N GLN A 180 44.52 9.14 -16.41
CA GLN A 180 43.37 10.03 -16.22
C GLN A 180 43.76 11.50 -15.99
N SER A 181 44.95 11.79 -15.43
CA SER A 181 45.42 13.18 -15.28
C SER A 181 46.00 13.78 -16.56
N LYS A 182 46.48 12.96 -17.51
CA LYS A 182 47.01 13.43 -18.80
C LYS A 182 46.01 14.25 -19.64
N PRO A 183 44.73 13.89 -19.80
CA PRO A 183 43.75 14.74 -20.50
C PRO A 183 43.22 15.92 -19.67
N ALA A 184 43.61 16.05 -18.39
CA ALA A 184 43.15 17.14 -17.52
C ALA A 184 44.15 18.32 -17.46
N ASN A 185 45.43 18.07 -17.74
CA ASN A 185 46.43 19.11 -17.98
C ASN A 185 46.55 19.33 -19.49
N GLY A 186 45.87 20.35 -20.01
CA GLY A 186 45.90 20.68 -21.44
C GLY A 186 47.23 21.33 -21.84
N ASP A 187 48.14 20.51 -22.40
CA ASP A 187 49.10 20.94 -23.41
C ASP A 187 48.64 20.32 -24.74
N ASP A 188 48.18 21.17 -25.67
CA ASP A 188 47.97 20.81 -27.07
C ASP A 188 49.33 20.87 -27.80
N ASP A 189 49.76 19.76 -28.38
CA ASP A 189 50.75 19.74 -29.48
C ASP A 189 50.42 18.58 -30.44
N ASP A 190 50.41 18.87 -31.74
CA ASP A 190 49.88 18.01 -32.80
C ASP A 190 50.76 16.77 -33.11
N GLU A 191 50.23 15.56 -32.93
CA GLU A 191 50.68 14.37 -33.69
C GLU A 191 49.50 13.49 -34.16
N PRO A 192 49.59 12.86 -35.35
CA PRO A 192 48.44 12.32 -36.06
C PRO A 192 47.92 10.98 -35.53
N LYS A 193 46.60 10.84 -35.44
CA LYS A 193 45.91 9.56 -35.20
C LYS A 193 46.17 8.59 -36.37
N PRO A 194 46.72 7.37 -36.13
CA PRO A 194 46.84 6.37 -37.19
C PRO A 194 45.46 5.85 -37.61
N THR A 195 45.02 6.25 -38.80
CA THR A 195 43.80 5.74 -39.44
C THR A 195 44.10 4.41 -40.16
N LEU A 196 43.80 3.29 -39.50
CA LEU A 196 43.60 2.00 -40.18
C LEU A 196 42.37 1.29 -39.59
N ILE A 197 41.23 1.53 -40.22
CA ILE A 197 40.11 0.61 -40.25
C ILE A 197 39.98 0.19 -41.71
N ASP A 198 40.21 -1.08 -41.97
CA ASP A 198 39.53 -1.89 -43.00
C ASP A 198 39.80 -3.34 -42.58
N HIS A 199 38.76 -4.04 -42.12
CA HIS A 199 37.86 -4.86 -42.93
C HIS A 199 38.49 -6.19 -43.34
N ASP A 200 37.93 -7.28 -42.81
CA ASP A 200 37.62 -8.44 -43.64
C ASP A 200 36.36 -9.14 -43.12
N LYS A 201 35.36 -9.23 -44.00
CA LYS A 201 34.16 -10.05 -43.85
C LYS A 201 34.34 -11.28 -44.74
N GLU A 202 34.93 -12.35 -44.21
CA GLU A 202 34.82 -13.68 -44.82
C GLU A 202 35.10 -14.77 -43.76
N ASN A 203 34.40 -15.91 -43.88
CA ASN A 203 34.32 -17.05 -42.93
C ASN A 203 33.18 -17.04 -41.90
N ALA A 204 31.96 -16.66 -42.33
CA ALA A 204 30.71 -17.02 -41.65
C ALA A 204 30.09 -18.34 -42.17
N GLU A 205 30.77 -19.06 -43.07
CA GLU A 205 30.30 -20.32 -43.68
C GLU A 205 31.33 -21.45 -43.53
N ALA A 206 31.26 -22.18 -42.40
CA ALA A 206 31.61 -23.60 -42.27
C ALA A 206 31.43 -24.03 -40.80
N GLY A 207 30.35 -24.74 -40.50
CA GLY A 207 30.17 -25.36 -39.18
C GLY A 207 30.70 -26.79 -39.17
N SER A 208 31.46 -27.18 -38.14
CA SER A 208 31.57 -28.58 -37.68
C SER A 208 32.17 -28.70 -36.28
N THR A 209 31.32 -29.09 -35.33
CA THR A 209 31.51 -30.17 -34.33
C THR A 209 32.88 -30.46 -33.68
N GLU A 210 32.80 -30.69 -32.36
CA GLU A 210 33.69 -31.54 -31.53
C GLU A 210 35.15 -31.06 -31.32
N ALA A 211 35.86 -31.33 -30.22
CA ALA A 211 35.60 -31.69 -28.83
C ALA A 211 36.99 -31.96 -28.19
N VAL A 212 37.08 -31.99 -26.86
CA VAL A 212 38.19 -32.57 -26.05
C VAL A 212 39.54 -31.80 -25.98
N THR A 213 40.20 -31.97 -24.83
CA THR A 213 41.64 -31.71 -24.50
C THR A 213 42.10 -30.32 -24.01
N SER A 214 41.88 -30.13 -22.70
CA SER A 214 42.95 -29.88 -21.70
C SER A 214 44.12 -28.91 -21.96
N VAL A 215 44.19 -27.90 -21.09
CA VAL A 215 45.41 -27.43 -20.37
C VAL A 215 46.66 -27.10 -21.20
N ARG A 216 46.93 -25.79 -21.37
CA ARG A 216 48.30 -25.24 -21.32
C ARG A 216 48.37 -23.92 -20.55
N LYS A 217 48.86 -23.98 -19.30
CA LYS A 217 49.41 -22.80 -18.58
C LYS A 217 50.58 -22.24 -19.40
N ARG A 218 50.57 -20.94 -19.74
CA ARG A 218 51.70 -20.25 -20.38
C ARG A 218 52.38 -19.32 -19.36
N LYS A 219 53.49 -19.76 -18.77
CA LYS A 219 54.35 -18.89 -17.94
C LYS A 219 55.14 -17.95 -18.86
N LYS A 220 55.16 -16.66 -18.53
CA LYS A 220 56.11 -15.68 -19.08
C LYS A 220 57.52 -16.02 -18.56
N ARG A 221 58.54 -15.91 -19.42
CA ARG A 221 59.81 -15.25 -19.08
C ARG A 221 60.58 -14.87 -20.35
N TRP A 222 60.87 -13.58 -20.49
CA TRP A 222 62.10 -13.13 -21.13
C TRP A 222 63.13 -13.00 -20.01
N ASP A 223 64.29 -13.63 -20.16
CA ASP A 223 65.56 -13.07 -19.71
C ASP A 223 66.69 -13.78 -20.47
N VAL A 224 67.65 -12.96 -20.90
CA VAL A 224 68.60 -13.22 -21.96
C VAL A 224 69.66 -14.28 -21.60
N SER A 225 70.01 -15.05 -22.64
CA SER A 225 71.07 -16.05 -22.77
C SER A 225 72.40 -15.87 -22.01
N SER A 226 72.97 -17.01 -21.62
CA SER A 226 74.32 -17.40 -22.05
C SER A 226 74.44 -18.93 -22.21
N THR A 227 74.60 -19.40 -23.45
CA THR A 227 75.04 -20.75 -23.88
C THR A 227 76.58 -20.85 -23.86
N PRO A 228 77.25 -22.01 -24.10
CA PRO A 228 76.83 -23.31 -24.66
C PRO A 228 77.19 -24.53 -23.74
N ALA A 229 77.13 -25.82 -24.09
CA ALA A 229 77.03 -26.54 -25.37
C ALA A 229 76.38 -27.94 -25.26
N GLU A 230 76.00 -28.50 -26.42
CA GLU A 230 76.02 -29.92 -26.87
C GLU A 230 75.24 -31.06 -26.13
N GLU A 231 74.43 -31.77 -26.95
CA GLU A 231 74.26 -33.26 -27.05
C GLU A 231 73.83 -34.11 -25.82
N GLU A 232 73.08 -35.22 -25.93
CA GLU A 232 72.09 -35.70 -26.92
C GLU A 232 71.21 -36.79 -26.23
N GLU A 233 70.07 -37.12 -26.85
CA GLU A 233 69.26 -38.37 -26.74
C GLU A 233 69.05 -39.19 -25.42
N SER A 234 67.75 -39.47 -25.17
CA SER A 234 67.14 -40.80 -24.91
C SER A 234 66.75 -41.31 -23.49
N LYS A 235 65.49 -41.76 -23.44
CA LYS A 235 64.92 -42.98 -22.82
C LYS A 235 64.68 -43.18 -21.30
N GLU A 236 63.40 -43.50 -21.06
CA GLU A 236 62.83 -44.64 -20.29
C GLU A 236 62.93 -44.73 -18.75
N GLU A 237 61.73 -44.74 -18.15
CA GLU A 237 61.21 -45.57 -17.04
C GLU A 237 61.73 -45.52 -15.59
N ASN A 238 60.74 -45.31 -14.70
CA ASN A 238 60.46 -45.99 -13.42
C ASN A 238 61.61 -46.44 -12.49
N GLY A 239 61.55 -46.02 -11.22
CA GLY A 239 62.19 -46.77 -10.14
C GLY A 239 62.58 -45.96 -8.91
N THR A 240 61.74 -46.01 -7.89
CA THR A 240 61.98 -45.60 -6.50
C THR A 240 63.37 -45.97 -5.91
N GLU A 241 63.90 -45.07 -5.06
CA GLU A 241 64.59 -45.30 -3.76
C GLU A 241 65.92 -44.55 -3.49
N ALA A 242 65.99 -44.02 -2.26
CA ALA A 242 67.15 -43.90 -1.35
C ALA A 242 68.50 -43.22 -1.74
N LYS A 243 68.77 -42.13 -1.00
CA LYS A 243 70.08 -41.57 -0.55
C LYS A 243 71.03 -42.68 0.02
N PRO A 244 72.38 -42.52 0.27
CA PRO A 244 73.05 -41.27 0.75
C PRO A 244 74.60 -41.08 0.55
N LYS A 245 75.14 -39.92 0.99
CA LYS A 245 76.43 -39.63 1.72
C LYS A 245 76.65 -38.10 1.66
N ARG A 246 76.81 -37.30 2.73
CA ARG A 246 77.57 -37.30 4.01
C ARG A 246 79.09 -37.06 3.88
N SER A 247 79.52 -35.91 4.39
CA SER A 247 80.79 -35.75 5.12
C SER A 247 80.49 -35.30 6.57
N ARG A 248 81.45 -34.68 7.28
CA ARG A 248 81.55 -34.79 8.76
C ARG A 248 82.40 -33.67 9.42
N TRP A 249 82.23 -33.57 10.75
CA TRP A 249 83.07 -33.07 11.86
C TRP A 249 82.26 -32.00 12.64
N ASP A 250 81.85 -32.17 13.90
CA ASP A 250 82.37 -33.04 14.97
C ASP A 250 81.33 -33.70 15.94
N GLN A 251 81.73 -34.84 16.51
CA GLN A 251 81.52 -35.44 17.88
C GLN A 251 80.17 -35.30 18.66
N THR A 252 79.36 -36.34 18.97
CA THR A 252 79.46 -37.59 19.82
C THR A 252 78.93 -37.45 21.27
N PRO A 253 78.45 -38.52 21.98
CA PRO A 253 77.76 -39.74 21.52
C PRO A 253 76.62 -40.29 22.46
N ALA A 254 76.02 -41.43 22.05
CA ALA A 254 75.61 -42.60 22.87
C ALA A 254 74.23 -42.64 23.58
N VAL A 255 73.53 -43.78 23.78
CA VAL A 255 73.63 -45.18 23.26
C VAL A 255 72.32 -45.99 23.53
N SER A 256 72.02 -46.99 22.69
CA SER A 256 71.15 -48.21 22.86
C SER A 256 69.70 -48.18 23.39
N GLY A 257 68.88 -49.08 22.80
CA GLY A 257 68.13 -50.08 23.59
C GLY A 257 66.63 -50.24 23.28
N PRO A 258 66.14 -51.43 22.84
CA PRO A 258 64.73 -51.63 22.52
C PRO A 258 63.89 -52.30 23.64
N GLY A 259 62.68 -51.79 23.86
CA GLY A 259 61.53 -52.54 24.41
C GLY A 259 61.23 -52.38 25.91
N ALA A 260 60.21 -51.58 26.26
CA ALA A 260 59.23 -51.81 27.35
C ALA A 260 58.20 -50.66 27.49
N MET A 261 56.96 -51.03 27.87
CA MET A 261 55.94 -50.29 28.66
C MET A 261 55.46 -48.85 28.33
N GLU A 262 54.15 -48.78 28.01
CA GLU A 262 53.07 -47.90 28.54
C GLU A 262 53.08 -46.35 28.56
N ALA A 263 51.83 -45.84 28.41
CA ALA A 263 51.28 -44.57 28.91
C ALA A 263 51.50 -43.28 28.06
N PRO A 264 50.66 -42.22 28.23
CA PRO A 264 49.44 -42.16 27.41
C PRO A 264 49.19 -40.82 26.68
N LYS A 265 48.40 -40.87 25.60
CA LYS A 265 47.98 -39.70 24.81
C LYS A 265 46.88 -38.89 25.52
N LYS A 266 47.03 -37.56 25.55
CA LYS A 266 45.88 -36.63 25.75
C LYS A 266 45.32 -36.20 24.39
N ARG A 267 44.00 -36.32 24.21
CA ARG A 267 43.25 -35.84 23.04
C ARG A 267 42.58 -34.50 23.39
N SER A 268 42.52 -33.59 22.42
CA SER A 268 41.75 -32.34 22.55
C SER A 268 40.24 -32.61 22.42
N ARG A 269 39.44 -31.69 22.96
CA ARG A 269 38.02 -31.90 23.35
C ARG A 269 37.11 -30.90 22.63
N TRP A 270 37.11 -30.90 21.30
CA TRP A 270 36.26 -30.00 20.49
C TRP A 270 35.61 -30.61 19.23
N ASP A 271 35.88 -31.88 18.92
CA ASP A 271 35.14 -32.62 17.88
C ASP A 271 34.22 -33.67 18.51
N GLN A 272 32.91 -33.41 18.53
CA GLN A 272 31.83 -34.37 18.19
C GLN A 272 30.46 -33.71 18.35
N ALA A 273 29.83 -33.37 17.21
CA ALA A 273 28.38 -33.43 17.10
C ALA A 273 27.91 -34.90 17.09
N PRO A 274 26.63 -35.19 17.36
CA PRO A 274 25.81 -35.55 16.20
C PRO A 274 24.36 -35.03 16.24
N SER A 275 23.72 -35.26 15.10
CA SER A 275 22.37 -34.86 14.69
C SER A 275 21.21 -35.68 15.28
N ALA A 276 19.99 -35.20 14.96
CA ALA A 276 18.75 -35.96 14.75
C ALA A 276 17.88 -36.34 15.96
N THR A 277 16.69 -35.72 16.00
CA THR A 277 15.45 -36.31 16.52
C THR A 277 14.98 -37.46 15.63
N PRO A 278 14.36 -38.51 16.20
CA PRO A 278 12.98 -38.80 15.79
C PRO A 278 12.06 -39.37 16.90
N MET A 279 10.76 -39.08 16.73
CA MET A 279 9.56 -39.84 17.13
C MET A 279 9.54 -40.74 18.39
N GLY A 280 8.52 -40.53 19.25
CA GLY A 280 7.62 -41.63 19.64
C GLY A 280 7.42 -41.94 21.13
N ASN A 281 6.15 -41.89 21.53
CA ASN A 281 5.52 -42.60 22.66
C ASN A 281 5.68 -42.17 24.13
N GLN A 282 4.67 -42.60 24.89
CA GLN A 282 4.32 -42.23 26.26
C GLN A 282 5.08 -43.04 27.33
N GLY A 283 5.32 -42.40 28.47
CA GLY A 283 5.05 -42.98 29.79
C GLY A 283 6.10 -43.87 30.45
N LEU A 284 6.69 -43.36 31.54
CA LEU A 284 7.18 -44.00 32.80
C LEU A 284 8.13 -42.98 33.48
N ALA A 285 7.72 -42.19 34.49
CA ALA A 285 7.50 -42.55 35.90
C ALA A 285 8.78 -43.18 36.52
N THR A 286 9.50 -42.60 37.49
CA THR A 286 9.18 -41.93 38.77
C THR A 286 10.49 -41.35 39.37
N PRO A 287 10.61 -40.82 40.62
CA PRO A 287 9.59 -40.40 41.60
C PRO A 287 9.73 -38.94 42.10
N MET A 288 8.65 -38.42 42.67
CA MET A 288 8.62 -37.20 43.47
C MET A 288 8.89 -37.56 44.95
N HIS A 289 9.62 -36.72 45.69
CA HIS A 289 9.70 -36.80 47.17
C HIS A 289 9.73 -35.41 47.79
N GLN A 290 8.79 -35.17 48.71
CA GLN A 290 8.77 -34.01 49.59
C GLN A 290 9.68 -34.27 50.81
N PRO A 291 10.09 -33.21 51.52
CA PRO A 291 9.96 -33.22 52.97
C PRO A 291 9.00 -32.13 53.45
N GLN A 292 8.16 -32.55 54.39
CA GLN A 292 7.05 -31.82 55.00
C GLN A 292 7.47 -30.52 55.71
N THR A 293 6.56 -29.55 55.69
CA THR A 293 6.51 -28.43 56.64
C THR A 293 6.20 -28.91 58.07
N VAL A 294 6.87 -28.34 59.06
CA VAL A 294 6.43 -28.34 60.48
C VAL A 294 6.14 -26.89 60.86
N ALA A 295 5.04 -26.62 61.56
CA ALA A 295 4.54 -25.27 61.80
C ALA A 295 4.55 -24.85 63.28
N MET A 296 4.75 -23.53 63.45
CA MET A 296 4.36 -22.61 64.54
C MET A 296 5.45 -22.21 65.56
N PRO A 297 5.45 -20.96 66.09
CA PRO A 297 4.69 -19.76 65.71
C PRO A 297 5.56 -18.49 65.44
N THR A 298 4.86 -17.41 65.07
CA THR A 298 5.29 -16.02 64.79
C THR A 298 6.35 -15.37 65.70
N THR A 299 7.35 -14.69 65.11
CA THR A 299 7.81 -13.31 65.47
C THR A 299 8.71 -12.67 64.39
N PHE A 300 8.54 -11.36 64.20
CA PHE A 300 9.42 -10.34 63.58
C PHE A 300 10.62 -10.73 62.66
N GLY A 301 10.47 -10.43 61.36
CA GLY A 301 11.44 -9.71 60.51
C GLY A 301 12.83 -10.30 60.23
N THR A 302 13.08 -10.72 58.99
CA THR A 302 14.44 -11.03 58.48
C THR A 302 14.66 -10.53 57.04
N ASP A 303 15.17 -9.31 56.89
CA ASP A 303 15.78 -8.83 55.64
C ASP A 303 17.29 -9.10 55.64
N ILE A 304 17.74 -10.03 54.79
CA ILE A 304 19.17 -10.36 54.62
C ILE A 304 19.92 -9.28 53.81
N SER A 305 19.21 -8.29 53.24
CA SER A 305 19.78 -7.16 52.50
C SER A 305 20.45 -6.08 53.36
N GLY A 306 20.20 -6.06 54.69
CA GLY A 306 20.66 -4.97 55.57
C GLY A 306 22.18 -4.90 55.85
N ARG A 307 23.00 -5.81 55.28
CA ARG A 307 24.43 -5.93 55.63
C ARG A 307 25.40 -5.11 54.78
N ASN A 308 24.96 -4.63 53.61
CA ASN A 308 25.80 -3.92 52.62
C ASN A 308 25.17 -2.58 52.17
N MET A 309 24.47 -1.88 53.07
CA MET A 309 23.96 -0.53 52.78
C MET A 309 25.09 0.50 52.99
N PRO A 310 25.27 1.50 52.09
CA PRO A 310 26.28 2.54 52.29
C PRO A 310 25.91 3.42 53.49
N LEU A 311 26.89 3.68 54.36
CA LEU A 311 26.78 4.64 55.46
C LEU A 311 26.71 6.07 54.90
N SER A 312 25.97 6.93 55.59
CA SER A 312 25.93 8.37 55.33
C SER A 312 27.11 9.11 55.96
N ASP A 313 27.43 10.31 55.45
CA ASP A 313 28.54 11.11 55.98
C ASP A 313 28.33 11.50 57.46
N GLU A 314 27.08 11.76 57.87
CA GLU A 314 26.70 12.01 59.27
C GLU A 314 26.94 10.79 60.19
N GLU A 315 26.79 9.56 59.67
CA GLU A 315 27.11 8.32 60.41
C GLU A 315 28.62 8.05 60.44
N LEU A 316 29.38 8.50 59.44
CA LEU A 316 30.84 8.38 59.37
C LEU A 316 31.53 9.35 60.34
N ASP A 317 31.06 10.59 60.43
CA ASP A 317 31.56 11.58 61.39
C ASP A 317 31.29 11.21 62.86
N LEU A 318 30.30 10.34 63.11
CA LEU A 318 30.03 9.72 64.42
C LEU A 318 30.93 8.52 64.74
N LEU A 319 31.56 7.92 63.73
CA LEU A 319 32.36 6.69 63.82
C LEU A 319 33.88 6.95 63.78
N LEU A 320 34.29 8.08 63.24
CA LEU A 320 35.68 8.52 63.12
C LEU A 320 36.01 9.57 64.19
N PRO A 321 37.26 9.62 64.69
CA PRO A 321 37.67 10.63 65.67
C PRO A 321 37.67 12.03 65.02
N GLY A 322 36.80 12.91 65.52
CA GLY A 322 36.60 14.26 64.98
C GLY A 322 37.71 15.26 65.34
N GLU A 323 37.56 16.51 64.88
CA GLU A 323 38.59 17.57 64.98
C GLU A 323 39.09 17.86 66.42
N ASN A 324 38.28 17.55 67.45
CA ASN A 324 38.66 17.71 68.85
C ASN A 324 39.78 16.74 69.32
N GLU A 325 40.05 15.66 68.57
CA GLU A 325 41.17 14.74 68.82
C GLU A 325 42.36 14.99 67.87
N GLY A 326 42.31 16.05 67.05
CA GLY A 326 43.43 16.52 66.22
C GLY A 326 43.47 15.99 64.79
N TYR A 327 42.43 15.30 64.33
CA TYR A 327 42.32 14.79 62.96
C TYR A 327 41.50 15.75 62.09
N LYS A 328 41.96 16.01 60.87
CA LYS A 328 41.28 16.87 59.88
C LYS A 328 41.09 16.13 58.56
N VAL A 329 39.87 16.19 58.00
CA VAL A 329 39.56 15.62 56.68
C VAL A 329 40.29 16.42 55.59
N LEU A 330 40.91 15.68 54.66
CA LEU A 330 41.74 16.25 53.58
C LEU A 330 40.90 16.41 52.30
N GLU A 331 40.89 17.61 51.72
CA GLU A 331 40.27 17.84 50.41
C GLU A 331 41.04 17.09 49.31
N PRO A 332 40.34 16.42 48.37
CA PRO A 332 40.99 15.77 47.24
C PRO A 332 41.59 16.82 46.28
N PRO A 333 42.74 16.54 45.65
CA PRO A 333 43.36 17.48 44.71
C PRO A 333 42.46 17.72 43.48
N PRO A 334 42.48 18.93 42.88
CA PRO A 334 41.61 19.29 41.78
C PRO A 334 41.81 18.37 40.56
N GLY A 335 40.76 17.64 40.20
CA GLY A 335 40.76 16.67 39.09
C GLY A 335 40.63 15.19 39.50
N TYR A 336 40.54 14.87 40.79
CA TYR A 336 40.30 13.49 41.26
C TYR A 336 38.80 13.18 41.45
N GLU A 337 38.22 12.41 40.53
CA GLU A 337 36.90 11.76 40.72
C GLU A 337 37.09 10.33 41.30
N PRO A 338 36.44 9.98 42.42
CA PRO A 338 36.56 8.64 43.00
C PRO A 338 35.82 7.59 42.16
N VAL A 339 36.58 6.62 41.63
CA VAL A 339 36.05 5.54 40.79
C VAL A 339 35.17 4.59 41.62
N ARG A 340 33.85 4.80 41.59
CA ARG A 340 32.87 3.81 42.07
C ARG A 340 32.80 2.66 41.06
N ALA A 341 33.43 1.53 41.39
CA ALA A 341 33.25 0.30 40.62
C ALA A 341 31.75 -0.08 40.61
N PRO A 342 31.14 -0.37 39.44
CA PRO A 342 29.73 -0.74 39.39
C PRO A 342 29.53 -2.05 40.12
N THR A 343 28.70 -2.03 41.17
CA THR A 343 28.30 -3.24 41.89
C THR A 343 27.64 -4.21 40.93
N HIS A 344 28.03 -5.49 40.99
CA HIS A 344 27.42 -6.56 40.22
C HIS A 344 25.92 -6.62 40.52
N LYS A 345 25.09 -5.99 39.67
CA LYS A 345 23.66 -6.30 39.59
C LYS A 345 23.55 -7.73 39.08
N MET A 346 23.34 -8.67 40.00
CA MET A 346 22.74 -9.95 39.64
C MET A 346 21.40 -9.63 38.96
N MET A 347 21.28 -9.94 37.67
CA MET A 347 19.99 -9.91 37.00
C MET A 347 19.09 -10.93 37.67
N ALA A 348 18.12 -10.46 38.47
CA ALA A 348 16.90 -11.20 38.66
C ALA A 348 16.25 -11.32 37.26
N THR A 349 16.13 -12.56 36.76
CA THR A 349 15.53 -12.84 35.45
C THR A 349 14.09 -12.30 35.42
N PRO A 350 13.76 -11.32 34.56
CA PRO A 350 12.38 -10.92 34.37
C PRO A 350 11.59 -12.10 33.81
N ALA A 351 10.33 -12.27 34.25
CA ALA A 351 9.43 -13.21 33.62
C ALA A 351 9.30 -12.87 32.11
N PRO A 352 9.28 -13.86 31.21
CA PRO A 352 9.46 -13.61 29.78
C PRO A 352 8.27 -12.85 29.19
N GLN A 353 8.46 -11.55 28.93
CA GLN A 353 7.63 -10.82 27.97
C GLN A 353 8.06 -11.20 26.55
N THR A 354 7.08 -11.55 25.73
CA THR A 354 7.28 -12.12 24.39
C THR A 354 7.65 -11.03 23.37
N GLY A 355 8.92 -10.98 22.97
CA GLY A 355 9.37 -10.16 21.84
C GLY A 355 10.89 -10.03 21.77
N PHE A 356 11.54 -10.73 20.84
CA PHE A 356 12.98 -10.60 20.60
C PHE A 356 13.23 -9.56 19.50
N THR A 357 13.68 -8.37 19.86
CA THR A 357 14.21 -7.38 18.92
C THR A 357 15.70 -7.59 18.77
N MET A 358 16.17 -7.89 17.55
CA MET A 358 17.60 -7.81 17.23
C MET A 358 18.05 -6.35 17.39
N GLN A 359 19.00 -6.08 18.28
CA GLN A 359 19.76 -4.83 18.24
C GLN A 359 20.80 -4.94 17.12
N ASP A 360 20.88 -3.91 16.28
CA ASP A 360 21.89 -3.84 15.23
C ASP A 360 23.29 -3.75 15.85
N PRO A 361 24.23 -4.63 15.47
CA PRO A 361 25.56 -4.69 16.10
C PRO A 361 26.42 -3.45 15.81
N ASP A 362 26.10 -2.66 14.78
CA ASP A 362 26.88 -1.48 14.39
C ASP A 362 26.82 -0.33 15.42
N GLN A 363 25.83 -0.28 16.32
CA GLN A 363 25.78 0.74 17.38
C GLN A 363 26.88 0.59 18.45
N VAL A 364 27.55 -0.55 18.55
CA VAL A 364 28.61 -0.80 19.55
C VAL A 364 30.02 -0.49 19.01
N GLY A 365 30.14 -0.15 17.72
CA GLY A 365 31.42 -0.03 17.00
C GLY A 365 32.16 1.32 17.10
N LEU A 366 31.51 2.39 17.57
CA LEU A 366 32.08 3.75 17.62
C LEU A 366 32.12 4.25 19.06
N GLY A 367 33.33 4.55 19.56
CA GLY A 367 33.63 4.85 20.96
C GLY A 367 33.16 6.22 21.49
N GLY A 368 31.89 6.56 21.27
CA GLY A 368 31.20 7.57 22.08
C GLY A 368 30.72 6.97 23.41
N LYS A 369 30.82 7.72 24.51
CA LYS A 369 30.07 7.37 25.73
C LYS A 369 28.57 7.30 25.35
N PRO A 370 27.80 6.30 25.82
CA PRO A 370 26.35 6.35 25.67
C PRO A 370 25.85 7.62 26.37
N MET A 371 25.27 8.54 25.58
CA MET A 371 24.71 9.78 26.10
C MET A 371 23.57 9.44 27.06
N PRO A 372 23.38 10.17 28.18
CA PRO A 372 22.31 9.88 29.12
C PRO A 372 20.95 9.93 28.42
N ALA A 373 20.20 8.82 28.45
CA ALA A 373 18.82 8.76 27.94
C ALA A 373 17.84 9.57 28.81
N GLU A 374 18.27 9.91 30.04
CA GLU A 374 17.57 10.79 30.96
C GLU A 374 18.03 12.25 30.77
N ILE A 375 17.23 13.06 30.07
CA ILE A 375 17.38 14.52 30.03
C ILE A 375 16.46 15.14 31.10
N PRO A 376 16.95 16.07 31.96
CA PRO A 376 16.14 16.71 32.99
C PRO A 376 14.81 17.30 32.48
N GLY A 377 13.70 16.82 33.05
CA GLY A 377 12.33 17.22 32.70
C GLY A 377 11.73 16.54 31.45
N VAL A 378 12.50 15.71 30.74
CA VAL A 378 12.01 14.94 29.58
C VAL A 378 11.53 13.55 29.99
N GLY A 379 12.24 12.88 30.90
CA GLY A 379 12.03 11.46 31.24
C GLY A 379 12.73 10.54 30.23
N ASP A 380 12.58 9.22 30.39
CA ASP A 380 13.20 8.22 29.51
C ASP A 380 12.84 8.43 28.04
N LEU A 381 13.84 8.81 27.24
CA LEU A 381 13.77 8.82 25.78
C LEU A 381 14.11 7.43 25.22
N GLN A 382 13.52 7.04 24.08
CA GLN A 382 13.88 5.76 23.44
C GLN A 382 15.31 5.78 22.90
N PHE A 383 15.76 6.94 22.44
CA PHE A 383 17.12 7.22 21.99
C PHE A 383 17.34 8.74 21.99
N PHE A 384 18.61 9.16 22.02
CA PHE A 384 19.03 10.55 21.82
C PHE A 384 20.21 10.53 20.84
N LYS A 385 20.01 11.06 19.62
CA LYS A 385 21.03 11.03 18.56
C LYS A 385 22.12 12.07 18.89
N PRO A 386 23.37 11.90 18.45
CA PRO A 386 24.40 12.93 18.61
C PRO A 386 24.04 14.24 17.89
N GLU A 387 23.25 14.14 16.81
CA GLU A 387 22.70 15.27 16.05
C GLU A 387 21.66 16.06 16.87
N ASP A 388 20.84 15.38 17.68
CA ASP A 388 19.88 16.03 18.57
C ASP A 388 20.56 16.95 19.60
N MET A 389 21.82 16.66 19.98
CA MET A 389 22.59 17.52 20.89
C MET A 389 22.82 18.93 20.33
N ALA A 390 22.89 19.09 19.00
CA ALA A 390 23.11 20.39 18.37
C ALA A 390 21.91 21.34 18.55
N TYR A 391 20.68 20.80 18.57
CA TYR A 391 19.44 21.58 18.71
C TYR A 391 18.91 21.58 20.15
N PHE A 392 19.03 20.46 20.85
CA PHE A 392 18.46 20.25 22.19
C PHE A 392 19.49 20.38 23.33
N GLY A 393 20.76 20.70 23.06
CA GLY A 393 21.80 20.88 24.08
C GLY A 393 21.47 21.91 25.17
N LYS A 394 20.68 22.93 24.85
CA LYS A 394 20.10 23.87 25.85
C LYS A 394 19.28 23.19 26.97
N LEU A 395 18.86 21.93 26.78
CA LEU A 395 18.16 21.12 27.79
C LEU A 395 19.12 20.30 28.68
N THR A 396 20.36 20.08 28.27
CA THR A 396 21.37 19.32 29.03
C THR A 396 22.17 20.18 30.01
N ASP A 397 22.14 21.51 29.86
CA ASP A 397 22.97 22.47 30.60
C ASP A 397 22.67 22.61 32.11
N GLY A 398 21.81 21.76 32.69
CA GLY A 398 21.59 21.64 34.15
C GLY A 398 21.16 22.90 34.91
N SER A 399 20.83 23.98 34.21
CA SER A 399 20.65 25.32 34.76
C SER A 399 19.26 25.48 35.39
N ASP A 400 19.23 26.05 36.61
CA ASP A 400 18.03 26.21 37.44
C ASP A 400 16.89 26.94 36.71
N GLU A 401 15.73 26.29 36.60
CA GLU A 401 14.57 26.82 35.88
C GLU A 401 14.03 28.12 36.48
N ASN A 402 14.28 28.36 37.77
CA ASN A 402 13.84 29.55 38.50
C ASN A 402 14.72 30.79 38.26
N ALA A 403 15.92 30.62 37.68
CA ALA A 403 16.86 31.71 37.40
C ALA A 403 16.73 32.26 35.96
N LEU A 404 15.92 31.63 35.11
CA LEU A 404 15.79 31.94 33.69
C LEU A 404 14.67 32.96 33.43
N SER A 405 14.77 33.66 32.30
CA SER A 405 13.68 34.52 31.83
C SER A 405 12.46 33.70 31.40
N VAL A 406 11.29 34.34 31.45
CA VAL A 406 10.01 33.71 31.07
C VAL A 406 10.01 33.20 29.63
N ASP A 407 10.76 33.84 28.73
CA ASP A 407 10.82 33.44 27.31
C ASP A 407 11.83 32.31 27.08
N GLU A 408 12.97 32.28 27.78
CA GLU A 408 13.87 31.10 27.79
C GLU A 408 13.18 29.86 28.38
N LEU A 409 12.33 30.05 29.39
CA LEU A 409 11.51 28.97 29.97
C LEU A 409 10.50 28.42 28.93
N LYS A 410 9.88 29.29 28.12
CA LYS A 410 9.03 28.88 26.99
C LYS A 410 9.84 28.13 25.94
N GLU A 411 11.00 28.64 25.52
CA GLU A 411 11.89 27.97 24.56
C GLU A 411 12.25 26.55 25.04
N ARG A 412 12.74 26.40 26.28
CA ARG A 412 13.07 25.08 26.84
C ARG A 412 11.85 24.16 26.89
N LYS A 413 10.67 24.68 27.25
CA LYS A 413 9.42 23.90 27.27
C LYS A 413 8.99 23.45 25.87
N ILE A 414 9.15 24.29 24.84
CA ILE A 414 8.92 23.94 23.43
C ILE A 414 9.91 22.86 22.99
N MET A 415 11.21 23.05 23.23
CA MET A 415 12.27 22.06 22.91
C MET A 415 11.99 20.69 23.56
N ARG A 416 11.59 20.65 24.84
CA ARG A 416 11.19 19.40 25.52
C ARG A 416 10.00 18.72 24.86
N LEU A 417 9.00 19.48 24.39
CA LEU A 417 7.84 18.93 23.70
C LEU A 417 8.20 18.43 22.29
N LEU A 418 9.02 19.17 21.54
CA LEU A 418 9.49 18.76 20.22
C LEU A 418 10.36 17.48 20.30
N LEU A 419 11.27 17.38 21.27
CA LEU A 419 12.07 16.17 21.47
C LEU A 419 11.20 14.95 21.86
N LYS A 420 10.17 15.16 22.69
CA LYS A 420 9.16 14.11 22.98
C LYS A 420 8.32 13.72 21.77
N ILE A 421 8.20 14.60 20.76
CA ILE A 421 7.50 14.33 19.51
C ILE A 421 8.41 13.64 18.47
N LYS A 422 9.71 13.99 18.42
CA LYS A 422 10.72 13.34 17.55
C LYS A 422 11.06 11.92 18.07
N ASN A 423 11.61 11.81 19.27
CA ASN A 423 12.25 10.58 19.79
C ASN A 423 11.42 9.83 20.85
N GLY A 424 10.20 10.30 21.15
CA GLY A 424 9.37 9.72 22.20
C GLY A 424 8.64 8.44 21.78
N THR A 425 8.29 7.62 22.78
CA THR A 425 7.34 6.50 22.57
C THR A 425 6.00 7.02 21.99
N PRO A 426 5.22 6.21 21.24
CA PRO A 426 3.90 6.63 20.73
C PRO A 426 2.97 7.32 21.75
N PRO A 427 2.82 6.87 23.01
CA PRO A 427 2.03 7.60 24.00
C PRO A 427 2.66 8.95 24.41
N MET A 428 4.00 9.05 24.55
CA MET A 428 4.70 10.32 24.81
C MET A 428 4.52 11.32 23.67
N ARG A 429 4.64 10.86 22.41
CA ARG A 429 4.38 11.68 21.22
C ARG A 429 2.95 12.20 21.23
N LYS A 430 1.96 11.35 21.55
CA LYS A 430 0.54 11.75 21.60
C LYS A 430 0.23 12.77 22.70
N THR A 431 0.82 12.64 23.89
CA THR A 431 0.63 13.60 24.97
C THR A 431 1.35 14.92 24.70
N ALA A 432 2.59 14.88 24.22
CA ALA A 432 3.35 16.07 23.85
C ALA A 432 2.71 16.84 22.68
N LEU A 433 2.25 16.12 21.63
CA LEU A 433 1.53 16.71 20.50
C LEU A 433 0.21 17.37 20.93
N ARG A 434 -0.47 16.85 21.96
CA ARG A 434 -1.63 17.53 22.54
C ARG A 434 -1.22 18.78 23.33
N GLN A 435 -0.18 18.68 24.16
CA GLN A 435 0.30 19.79 24.97
C GLN A 435 0.83 20.97 24.14
N ILE A 436 1.51 20.71 23.01
CA ILE A 436 1.98 21.79 22.14
C ILE A 436 0.82 22.47 21.39
N THR A 437 -0.24 21.74 21.03
CA THR A 437 -1.38 22.30 20.29
C THR A 437 -2.39 23.01 21.17
N ASP A 438 -2.66 22.48 22.37
CA ASP A 438 -3.58 23.12 23.32
C ASP A 438 -2.98 24.46 23.84
N ASN A 439 -1.64 24.56 23.92
CA ASN A 439 -0.93 25.75 24.39
C ASN A 439 -0.28 26.61 23.27
N ALA A 440 -0.51 26.31 21.98
CA ALA A 440 0.18 26.97 20.86
C ALA A 440 0.09 28.52 20.91
N ARG A 441 -1.08 29.07 21.24
CA ARG A 441 -1.30 30.52 21.40
C ARG A 441 -0.55 31.14 22.59
N GLN A 442 -0.21 30.35 23.63
CA GLN A 442 0.55 30.82 24.79
C GLN A 442 2.06 30.85 24.53
N PHE A 443 2.55 29.96 23.68
CA PHE A 443 3.96 29.91 23.26
C PHE A 443 4.31 31.02 22.26
N GLY A 444 3.40 31.32 21.34
CA GLY A 444 3.59 32.36 20.32
C GLY A 444 4.30 31.86 19.06
N ALA A 445 4.03 32.50 17.92
CA ALA A 445 4.48 32.03 16.61
C ALA A 445 6.01 31.97 16.46
N GLY A 446 6.73 33.02 16.87
CA GLY A 446 8.19 33.10 16.72
C GLY A 446 8.93 31.98 17.43
N ALA A 447 8.72 31.83 18.75
CA ALA A 447 9.40 30.80 19.54
C ALA A 447 9.08 29.35 19.08
N LEU A 448 7.94 29.13 18.43
CA LEU A 448 7.62 27.85 17.81
C LEU A 448 8.38 27.67 16.48
N PHE A 449 8.26 28.60 15.53
CA PHE A 449 8.87 28.45 14.21
C PHE A 449 10.40 28.54 14.23
N ASP A 450 10.99 29.39 15.06
CA ASP A 450 12.44 29.52 15.18
C ASP A 450 13.10 28.25 15.80
N GLN A 451 12.32 27.38 16.45
CA GLN A 451 12.78 26.06 16.94
C GLN A 451 12.40 24.89 16.01
N ILE A 452 11.24 24.96 15.34
CA ILE A 452 10.75 23.87 14.46
C ILE A 452 11.42 23.91 13.08
N LEU A 453 11.56 25.09 12.46
CA LEU A 453 12.06 25.19 11.08
C LEU A 453 13.51 24.70 10.91
N PRO A 454 14.46 24.94 11.83
CA PRO A 454 15.82 24.40 11.71
C PRO A 454 15.85 22.85 11.71
N LEU A 455 15.02 22.21 12.55
CA LEU A 455 14.91 20.75 12.59
C LEU A 455 14.40 20.15 11.27
N LEU A 456 13.56 20.88 10.53
CA LEU A 456 13.02 20.43 9.24
C LEU A 456 13.99 20.63 8.07
N MET A 457 15.02 21.48 8.23
CA MET A 457 16.12 21.64 7.25
C MET A 457 17.25 20.61 7.41
N GLU A 458 17.18 19.75 8.44
CA GLU A 458 18.20 18.74 8.71
C GLU A 458 18.17 17.61 7.67
N LYS A 459 19.30 17.38 6.99
CA LYS A 459 19.42 16.37 5.92
C LYS A 459 19.38 14.93 6.42
N THR A 460 19.62 14.70 7.72
CA THR A 460 19.61 13.37 8.36
C THR A 460 18.25 13.03 8.97
N LEU A 461 17.26 13.92 8.85
CA LEU A 461 15.91 13.73 9.37
C LEU A 461 15.19 12.60 8.61
N GLU A 462 14.83 11.54 9.33
CA GLU A 462 14.07 10.41 8.79
C GLU A 462 12.67 10.86 8.35
N ASP A 463 12.12 10.24 7.30
CA ASP A 463 10.79 10.59 6.75
C ASP A 463 9.68 10.48 7.82
N GLN A 464 9.80 9.52 8.74
CA GLN A 464 8.90 9.38 9.88
C GLN A 464 9.05 10.51 10.91
N GLU A 465 10.24 11.06 11.12
CA GLU A 465 10.48 12.23 11.98
C GLU A 465 9.97 13.50 11.31
N ARG A 466 10.20 13.64 10.00
CA ARG A 466 9.66 14.71 9.13
C ARG A 466 8.15 14.80 9.21
N HIS A 467 7.43 13.70 8.99
CA HIS A 467 5.98 13.62 9.13
C HIS A 467 5.47 14.13 10.48
N LEU A 468 6.20 13.83 11.58
CA LEU A 468 5.81 14.26 12.92
C LEU A 468 5.99 15.77 13.10
N LEU A 469 7.06 16.37 12.56
CA LEU A 469 7.29 17.81 12.59
C LEU A 469 6.30 18.57 11.69
N VAL A 470 6.02 18.06 10.48
CA VAL A 470 4.95 18.59 9.59
C VAL A 470 3.61 18.59 10.32
N LYS A 471 3.23 17.49 10.96
CA LYS A 471 2.00 17.35 11.74
C LYS A 471 1.93 18.27 12.97
N VAL A 472 3.09 18.70 13.50
CA VAL A 472 3.18 19.74 14.53
C VAL A 472 2.93 21.11 13.91
N ILE A 473 3.58 21.44 12.79
CA ILE A 473 3.41 22.72 12.06
C ILE A 473 1.94 22.92 11.69
N ASP A 474 1.31 21.94 11.03
CA ASP A 474 -0.08 22.01 10.58
C ASP A 474 -1.06 22.36 11.71
N ARG A 475 -1.00 21.60 12.81
CA ARG A 475 -1.87 21.81 13.98
C ARG A 475 -1.59 23.14 14.71
N ILE A 476 -0.36 23.64 14.63
CA ILE A 476 0.02 24.95 15.18
C ILE A 476 -0.50 26.07 14.28
N LEU A 477 -0.36 25.97 12.96
CA LEU A 477 -0.88 26.94 11.99
C LEU A 477 -2.39 27.18 12.20
N TYR A 478 -3.17 26.11 12.27
CA TYR A 478 -4.62 26.17 12.54
C TYR A 478 -4.98 26.87 13.86
N LYS A 479 -4.08 26.85 14.86
CA LYS A 479 -4.31 27.52 16.16
C LYS A 479 -3.80 28.96 16.18
N LEU A 480 -2.73 29.28 15.46
CA LEU A 480 -2.10 30.60 15.47
C LEU A 480 -2.80 31.62 14.57
N ASP A 481 -3.42 31.18 13.49
CA ASP A 481 -4.22 32.04 12.59
C ASP A 481 -3.40 33.27 12.13
N ASP A 482 -3.91 34.50 12.26
CA ASP A 482 -3.23 35.75 11.88
C ASP A 482 -1.78 35.93 12.38
N LEU A 483 -1.38 35.29 13.49
CA LEU A 483 -0.05 35.42 14.08
C LEU A 483 1.09 34.89 13.17
N VAL A 484 0.76 34.12 12.12
CA VAL A 484 1.76 33.52 11.22
C VAL A 484 2.29 34.48 10.15
N ARG A 485 1.58 35.60 9.87
CA ARG A 485 1.86 36.51 8.74
C ARG A 485 3.33 36.96 8.62
N PRO A 486 4.07 37.33 9.69
CA PRO A 486 5.47 37.73 9.58
C PRO A 486 6.44 36.58 9.24
N TYR A 487 6.01 35.34 9.46
CA TYR A 487 6.84 34.14 9.33
C TYR A 487 6.61 33.40 8.01
N VAL A 488 5.65 33.84 7.19
CA VAL A 488 5.27 33.20 5.90
C VAL A 488 6.48 32.94 5.01
N HIS A 489 7.39 33.91 4.84
CA HIS A 489 8.60 33.71 4.03
C HIS A 489 9.52 32.63 4.60
N LYS A 490 9.79 32.64 5.92
CA LYS A 490 10.61 31.61 6.58
C LYS A 490 10.00 30.21 6.41
N ILE A 491 8.67 30.09 6.51
CA ILE A 491 7.97 28.82 6.35
C ILE A 491 8.04 28.36 4.89
N LEU A 492 7.75 29.24 3.93
CA LEU A 492 7.80 28.91 2.50
C LEU A 492 9.18 28.41 2.07
N VAL A 493 10.27 29.08 2.45
CA VAL A 493 11.65 28.66 2.08
C VAL A 493 11.97 27.22 2.53
N VAL A 494 11.41 26.75 3.65
CA VAL A 494 11.62 25.39 4.16
C VAL A 494 10.64 24.37 3.56
N ILE A 495 9.42 24.78 3.23
CA ILE A 495 8.35 23.88 2.78
C ILE A 495 8.26 23.77 1.24
N GLU A 496 8.64 24.81 0.50
CA GLU A 496 8.66 24.83 -0.96
C GLU A 496 9.49 23.68 -1.60
N PRO A 497 10.69 23.33 -1.09
CA PRO A 497 11.44 22.17 -1.57
C PRO A 497 10.67 20.85 -1.48
N LEU A 498 9.81 20.67 -0.46
CA LEU A 498 9.02 19.45 -0.27
C LEU A 498 8.04 19.20 -1.43
N LEU A 499 7.64 20.25 -2.17
CA LEU A 499 6.78 20.11 -3.36
C LEU A 499 7.46 19.40 -4.55
N ILE A 500 8.78 19.26 -4.51
CA ILE A 500 9.61 18.60 -5.55
C ILE A 500 10.30 17.33 -4.99
N ASP A 501 10.04 16.97 -3.72
CA ASP A 501 10.60 15.74 -3.12
C ASP A 501 10.19 14.49 -3.93
N GLN A 502 11.03 13.45 -3.93
CA GLN A 502 10.75 12.19 -4.61
C GLN A 502 9.60 11.44 -3.94
N ASP A 503 9.48 11.56 -2.62
CA ASP A 503 8.38 10.96 -1.87
C ASP A 503 7.05 11.70 -2.12
N TYR A 504 6.02 10.94 -2.48
CA TYR A 504 4.67 11.46 -2.66
C TYR A 504 4.09 12.01 -1.35
N TYR A 505 4.35 11.36 -0.21
CA TYR A 505 3.82 11.79 1.08
C TYR A 505 4.42 13.13 1.51
N ALA A 506 5.75 13.30 1.41
CA ALA A 506 6.41 14.59 1.57
C ALA A 506 5.85 15.69 0.65
N ARG A 507 5.54 15.36 -0.62
CA ARG A 507 4.85 16.31 -1.54
C ARG A 507 3.43 16.65 -1.07
N VAL A 508 2.63 15.70 -0.59
CA VAL A 508 1.29 15.94 -0.02
C VAL A 508 1.37 16.85 1.20
N GLU A 509 2.27 16.54 2.13
CA GLU A 509 2.51 17.28 3.36
C GLU A 509 2.93 18.74 3.10
N GLY A 510 3.81 18.96 2.12
CA GLY A 510 4.16 20.31 1.67
C GLY A 510 2.95 21.08 1.11
N ARG A 511 2.07 20.40 0.36
CA ARG A 511 0.83 21.00 -0.15
C ARG A 511 -0.15 21.34 0.98
N GLU A 512 -0.33 20.45 1.96
CA GLU A 512 -1.22 20.70 3.11
C GLU A 512 -0.74 21.90 3.95
N ILE A 513 0.56 21.97 4.26
CA ILE A 513 1.13 23.11 5.00
C ILE A 513 0.94 24.41 4.23
N ILE A 514 1.25 24.46 2.92
CA ILE A 514 1.08 25.69 2.13
C ILE A 514 -0.39 26.07 1.98
N SER A 515 -1.29 25.09 1.86
CA SER A 515 -2.75 25.32 1.84
C SER A 515 -3.22 25.97 3.14
N ASN A 516 -2.88 25.40 4.30
CA ASN A 516 -3.30 25.92 5.61
C ASN A 516 -2.58 27.23 5.98
N LEU A 517 -1.31 27.40 5.58
CA LEU A 517 -0.59 28.67 5.67
C LEU A 517 -1.28 29.77 4.84
N SER A 518 -1.73 29.46 3.62
CA SER A 518 -2.40 30.44 2.75
C SER A 518 -3.75 30.89 3.31
N LYS A 519 -4.49 30.00 3.97
CA LYS A 519 -5.75 30.30 4.68
C LYS A 519 -5.52 31.20 5.90
N ALA A 520 -4.46 30.94 6.67
CA ALA A 520 -4.10 31.74 7.86
C ALA A 520 -3.43 33.09 7.53
N ALA A 521 -2.63 33.17 6.46
CA ALA A 521 -1.92 34.39 6.07
C ALA A 521 -2.74 35.30 5.12
N GLY A 522 -3.61 34.72 4.31
CA GLY A 522 -4.39 35.41 3.28
C GLY A 522 -3.62 35.72 1.99
N LEU A 523 -4.37 35.84 0.88
CA LEU A 523 -3.83 35.95 -0.48
C LEU A 523 -2.83 37.10 -0.66
N ALA A 524 -3.12 38.28 -0.12
CA ALA A 524 -2.30 39.47 -0.30
C ALA A 524 -0.89 39.29 0.29
N THR A 525 -0.78 38.67 1.47
CA THR A 525 0.51 38.37 2.09
C THR A 525 1.26 37.32 1.27
N MET A 526 0.61 36.22 0.88
CA MET A 526 1.22 35.19 0.03
C MET A 526 1.78 35.74 -1.29
N ILE A 527 1.00 36.57 -2.00
CA ILE A 527 1.46 37.26 -3.22
C ILE A 527 2.64 38.19 -2.92
N SER A 528 2.57 38.98 -1.85
CA SER A 528 3.65 39.93 -1.52
C SER A 528 4.98 39.24 -1.22
N THR A 529 4.93 38.05 -0.62
CA THR A 529 6.11 37.27 -0.23
C THR A 529 6.77 36.58 -1.42
N MET A 530 6.01 35.86 -2.27
CA MET A 530 6.57 35.06 -3.37
C MET A 530 6.80 35.85 -4.67
N ARG A 531 6.35 37.10 -4.75
CA ARG A 531 6.50 37.93 -5.98
C ARG A 531 7.96 38.13 -6.43
N PRO A 532 8.96 38.35 -5.56
CA PRO A 532 10.36 38.47 -5.98
C PRO A 532 10.95 37.19 -6.57
N ASP A 533 10.40 36.03 -6.21
CA ASP A 533 10.92 34.72 -6.62
C ASP A 533 10.49 34.35 -8.05
N ILE A 534 9.45 35.00 -8.59
CA ILE A 534 8.89 34.76 -9.93
C ILE A 534 9.86 35.09 -11.07
N ASP A 535 10.62 36.18 -10.95
CA ASP A 535 11.64 36.60 -11.92
C ASP A 535 13.09 36.37 -11.45
N HIS A 536 13.26 35.54 -10.43
CA HIS A 536 14.57 35.08 -9.97
C HIS A 536 15.36 34.39 -11.10
N VAL A 537 16.70 34.51 -11.08
CA VAL A 537 17.55 33.99 -12.16
C VAL A 537 17.55 32.45 -12.17
N ASP A 538 17.59 31.83 -10.98
CA ASP A 538 17.54 30.38 -10.82
C ASP A 538 16.22 29.81 -11.35
N GLU A 539 16.30 28.65 -12.01
CA GLU A 539 15.13 27.88 -12.45
C GLU A 539 14.55 27.01 -11.32
N TYR A 540 15.35 26.57 -10.35
CA TYR A 540 14.87 25.78 -9.22
C TYR A 540 13.84 26.55 -8.38
N VAL A 541 14.23 27.75 -7.90
CA VAL A 541 13.34 28.66 -7.15
C VAL A 541 12.05 28.97 -7.93
N ARG A 542 12.17 29.33 -9.21
CA ARG A 542 10.99 29.59 -10.05
C ARG A 542 10.09 28.36 -10.22
N ASN A 543 10.64 27.15 -10.14
CA ASN A 543 9.88 25.90 -10.22
C ASN A 543 9.16 25.56 -8.91
N THR A 544 9.81 25.74 -7.75
CA THR A 544 9.16 25.55 -6.44
C THR A 544 8.05 26.57 -6.24
N THR A 545 8.33 27.85 -6.50
CA THR A 545 7.37 28.95 -6.37
C THR A 545 6.19 28.77 -7.32
N ALA A 546 6.40 28.25 -8.54
CA ALA A 546 5.29 27.96 -9.46
C ALA A 546 4.35 26.86 -8.92
N ARG A 547 4.90 25.80 -8.31
CA ARG A 547 4.10 24.77 -7.61
C ARG A 547 3.41 25.35 -6.37
N ALA A 548 4.09 26.18 -5.58
CA ALA A 548 3.53 26.83 -4.40
C ALA A 548 2.33 27.73 -4.75
N PHE A 549 2.42 28.54 -5.79
CA PHE A 549 1.29 29.36 -6.27
C PHE A 549 0.10 28.53 -6.75
N ALA A 550 0.31 27.34 -7.34
CA ALA A 550 -0.78 26.43 -7.68
C ALA A 550 -1.48 25.88 -6.42
N VAL A 551 -0.72 25.58 -5.35
CA VAL A 551 -1.31 25.21 -4.05
C VAL A 551 -2.10 26.38 -3.44
N VAL A 552 -1.57 27.61 -3.50
CA VAL A 552 -2.31 28.81 -3.05
C VAL A 552 -3.60 29.02 -3.86
N ALA A 553 -3.57 28.78 -5.17
CA ALA A 553 -4.77 28.81 -6.01
C ALA A 553 -5.79 27.74 -5.61
N SER A 554 -5.35 26.53 -5.23
CA SER A 554 -6.25 25.47 -4.75
C SER A 554 -6.89 25.79 -3.39
N ALA A 555 -6.20 26.54 -2.53
CA ALA A 555 -6.62 26.81 -1.16
C ALA A 555 -7.51 28.05 -1.01
N LEU A 556 -7.33 29.05 -1.89
CA LEU A 556 -8.02 30.35 -1.86
C LEU A 556 -8.90 30.60 -3.10
N GLY A 557 -8.93 29.67 -4.05
CA GLY A 557 -9.69 29.74 -5.30
C GLY A 557 -8.92 30.40 -6.45
N ILE A 558 -9.01 29.79 -7.64
CA ILE A 558 -8.42 30.30 -8.89
C ILE A 558 -8.85 31.75 -9.20
N PRO A 559 -10.14 32.16 -9.06
CA PRO A 559 -10.60 33.51 -9.45
C PRO A 559 -9.84 34.64 -8.75
N ALA A 560 -9.46 34.45 -7.48
CA ALA A 560 -8.75 35.46 -6.71
C ALA A 560 -7.30 35.67 -7.21
N LEU A 561 -6.68 34.64 -7.80
CA LEU A 561 -5.33 34.70 -8.36
C LEU A 561 -5.29 35.12 -9.84
N LEU A 562 -6.40 35.00 -10.60
CA LEU A 562 -6.45 35.35 -12.03
C LEU A 562 -5.92 36.77 -12.37
N PRO A 563 -6.24 37.85 -11.63
CA PRO A 563 -5.71 39.19 -11.94
C PRO A 563 -4.18 39.25 -11.83
N PHE A 564 -3.61 38.51 -10.87
CA PHE A 564 -2.16 38.40 -10.69
C PHE A 564 -1.52 37.60 -11.83
N LEU A 565 -2.09 36.45 -12.21
CA LEU A 565 -1.61 35.65 -13.33
C LEU A 565 -1.64 36.43 -14.65
N ARG A 566 -2.72 37.19 -14.92
CA ARG A 566 -2.82 38.08 -16.10
C ARG A 566 -1.67 39.10 -16.14
N ALA A 567 -1.28 39.67 -15.00
CA ALA A 567 -0.18 40.63 -14.92
C ALA A 567 1.21 39.97 -15.07
N VAL A 568 1.41 38.77 -14.52
CA VAL A 568 2.68 38.03 -14.59
C VAL A 568 2.90 37.45 -16.00
N CYS A 569 1.91 36.76 -16.56
CA CYS A 569 1.99 36.15 -17.90
C CYS A 569 2.22 37.19 -19.01
N ARG A 570 1.67 38.42 -18.86
CA ARG A 570 1.83 39.53 -19.81
C ARG A 570 2.96 40.50 -19.43
N SER A 571 3.85 40.11 -18.50
CA SER A 571 4.95 40.97 -18.03
C SER A 571 5.97 41.28 -19.12
N LYS A 572 6.18 42.57 -19.39
CA LYS A 572 7.22 43.08 -20.29
C LYS A 572 8.61 43.20 -19.63
N LYS A 573 8.72 43.01 -18.31
CA LYS A 573 9.98 43.23 -17.57
C LYS A 573 11.01 42.13 -17.80
N SER A 574 10.57 40.87 -17.73
CA SER A 574 11.44 39.69 -17.81
C SER A 574 10.66 38.56 -18.49
N TRP A 575 11.35 37.78 -19.33
CA TRP A 575 10.76 36.57 -19.91
C TRP A 575 10.65 35.45 -18.86
N GLN A 576 11.50 35.49 -17.83
CA GLN A 576 11.44 34.61 -16.66
C GLN A 576 10.09 34.74 -15.95
N ALA A 577 9.58 35.97 -15.72
CA ALA A 577 8.25 36.16 -15.14
C ALA A 577 7.15 35.53 -16.00
N ARG A 578 7.19 35.73 -17.32
CA ARG A 578 6.20 35.12 -18.24
C ARG A 578 6.26 33.60 -18.20
N HIS A 579 7.47 33.02 -18.24
CA HIS A 579 7.71 31.59 -18.11
C HIS A 579 7.16 31.01 -16.80
N THR A 580 7.45 31.64 -15.66
CA THR A 580 6.95 31.22 -14.34
C THR A 580 5.44 31.36 -14.25
N GLY A 581 4.86 32.45 -14.77
CA GLY A 581 3.40 32.65 -14.83
C GLY A 581 2.70 31.54 -15.60
N VAL A 582 3.23 31.14 -16.75
CA VAL A 582 2.70 30.01 -17.53
C VAL A 582 2.93 28.68 -16.80
N LYS A 583 4.06 28.48 -16.10
CA LYS A 583 4.26 27.30 -15.22
C LYS A 583 3.22 27.24 -14.09
N ILE A 584 2.80 28.36 -13.49
CA ILE A 584 1.71 28.35 -12.50
C ILE A 584 0.41 27.88 -13.16
N VAL A 585 0.08 28.40 -14.35
CA VAL A 585 -1.10 27.96 -15.12
C VAL A 585 -1.01 26.49 -15.57
N GLN A 586 0.19 25.93 -15.73
CA GLN A 586 0.41 24.50 -15.96
C GLN A 586 0.17 23.65 -14.69
N GLN A 587 0.60 24.12 -13.52
CA GLN A 587 0.50 23.37 -12.26
C GLN A 587 -0.91 23.41 -11.64
N ILE A 588 -1.70 24.46 -11.90
CA ILE A 588 -3.11 24.56 -11.47
C ILE A 588 -3.96 23.35 -11.92
N PRO A 589 -4.07 23.00 -13.23
CA PRO A 589 -4.84 21.83 -13.68
C PRO A 589 -4.26 20.50 -13.21
N ILE A 590 -2.93 20.39 -13.05
CA ILE A 590 -2.31 19.17 -12.50
C ILE A 590 -2.74 18.93 -11.05
N LEU A 591 -2.95 20.00 -10.27
CA LEU A 591 -3.40 19.91 -8.88
C LEU A 591 -4.92 19.85 -8.71
N MET A 592 -5.68 20.48 -9.62
CA MET A 592 -7.13 20.66 -9.50
C MET A 592 -7.97 19.70 -10.36
N GLY A 593 -7.37 19.09 -11.39
CA GLY A 593 -8.09 18.24 -12.35
C GLY A 593 -9.29 18.97 -12.97
N CYS A 594 -10.43 18.28 -13.03
CA CYS A 594 -11.68 18.78 -13.61
C CYS A 594 -12.22 20.09 -13.00
N ALA A 595 -11.84 20.44 -11.77
CA ALA A 595 -12.31 21.67 -11.11
C ALA A 595 -11.83 22.98 -11.78
N VAL A 596 -10.99 22.89 -12.82
CA VAL A 596 -10.57 24.06 -13.62
C VAL A 596 -11.67 24.55 -14.59
N LEU A 597 -12.65 23.71 -14.95
CA LEU A 597 -13.60 24.00 -16.04
C LEU A 597 -14.29 25.39 -15.94
N PRO A 598 -14.83 25.86 -14.78
CA PRO A 598 -15.47 27.17 -14.67
C PRO A 598 -14.52 28.37 -14.85
N HIS A 599 -13.21 28.13 -14.85
CA HIS A 599 -12.17 29.15 -14.92
C HIS A 599 -11.23 28.96 -16.12
N LEU A 600 -11.49 27.94 -16.95
CA LEU A 600 -10.68 27.53 -18.09
C LEU A 600 -10.43 28.69 -19.06
N LYS A 601 -11.49 29.35 -19.55
CA LYS A 601 -11.39 30.54 -20.41
C LYS A 601 -10.52 31.63 -19.79
N GLY A 602 -10.69 31.90 -18.49
CA GLY A 602 -9.91 32.88 -17.75
C GLY A 602 -8.40 32.57 -17.71
N LEU A 603 -8.03 31.30 -17.64
CA LEU A 603 -6.64 30.81 -17.69
C LEU A 603 -6.08 30.77 -19.12
N VAL A 604 -6.88 30.33 -20.09
CA VAL A 604 -6.54 30.32 -21.52
C VAL A 604 -6.23 31.75 -22.00
N ASP A 605 -7.08 32.73 -21.67
CA ASP A 605 -6.85 34.16 -21.94
C ASP A 605 -5.51 34.69 -21.39
N CYS A 606 -5.00 34.09 -20.29
CA CYS A 606 -3.73 34.51 -19.71
C CYS A 606 -2.53 34.06 -20.56
N ILE A 607 -2.63 32.88 -21.18
CA ILE A 607 -1.49 32.20 -21.81
C ILE A 607 -1.50 32.26 -23.34
N ALA A 608 -2.66 32.49 -23.97
CA ALA A 608 -2.80 32.63 -25.43
C ALA A 608 -1.72 33.51 -26.11
N PRO A 609 -1.40 34.74 -25.64
CA PRO A 609 -0.38 35.58 -26.29
C PRO A 609 1.06 35.05 -26.14
N ASN A 610 1.32 34.14 -25.20
CA ASN A 610 2.66 33.62 -24.93
C ASN A 610 3.06 32.49 -25.89
N LEU A 611 2.10 31.97 -26.67
CA LEU A 611 2.35 30.95 -27.69
C LEU A 611 3.11 31.52 -28.91
N SER A 612 3.03 32.83 -29.13
CA SER A 612 3.76 33.59 -30.16
C SER A 612 4.95 34.40 -29.62
N ASP A 613 5.35 34.20 -28.35
CA ASP A 613 6.53 34.84 -27.75
C ASP A 613 7.82 34.50 -28.54
N ASP A 614 8.74 35.44 -28.68
CA ASP A 614 10.04 35.22 -29.34
C ASP A 614 10.84 34.08 -28.69
N GLN A 615 10.73 33.94 -27.37
CA GLN A 615 11.52 32.98 -26.59
C GLN A 615 10.95 31.55 -26.68
N THR A 616 11.75 30.63 -27.23
CA THR A 616 11.40 29.21 -27.40
C THR A 616 10.92 28.55 -26.11
N LYS A 617 11.62 28.77 -24.98
CA LYS A 617 11.25 28.22 -23.67
C LYS A 617 9.82 28.62 -23.24
N VAL A 618 9.41 29.87 -23.51
CA VAL A 618 8.06 30.35 -23.16
C VAL A 618 7.02 29.67 -24.04
N ARG A 619 7.26 29.56 -25.36
CA ARG A 619 6.36 28.85 -26.28
C ARG A 619 6.16 27.37 -25.89
N THR A 620 7.23 26.65 -25.58
CA THR A 620 7.17 25.23 -25.20
C THR A 620 6.41 25.01 -23.90
N VAL A 621 6.65 25.83 -22.87
CA VAL A 621 5.88 25.72 -21.61
C VAL A 621 4.41 26.14 -21.82
N THR A 622 4.14 27.07 -22.73
CA THR A 622 2.76 27.46 -23.08
C THR A 622 1.99 26.32 -23.74
N SER A 623 2.59 25.60 -24.69
CA SER A 623 1.93 24.42 -25.27
C SER A 623 1.76 23.28 -24.25
N LEU A 624 2.73 23.06 -23.36
CA LEU A 624 2.57 22.09 -22.25
C LEU A 624 1.49 22.51 -21.23
N ALA A 625 1.31 23.80 -20.97
CA ALA A 625 0.23 24.32 -20.12
C ALA A 625 -1.15 24.12 -20.79
N ILE A 626 -1.26 24.38 -22.09
CA ILE A 626 -2.48 24.11 -22.86
C ILE A 626 -2.79 22.61 -22.85
N ALA A 627 -1.79 21.74 -23.02
CA ALA A 627 -1.96 20.28 -22.93
C ALA A 627 -2.53 19.86 -21.57
N ALA A 628 -1.99 20.40 -20.46
CA ALA A 628 -2.47 20.11 -19.12
C ALA A 628 -3.89 20.65 -18.85
N LEU A 629 -4.23 21.83 -19.39
CA LEU A 629 -5.59 22.38 -19.31
C LEU A 629 -6.60 21.52 -20.11
N ALA A 630 -6.24 21.07 -21.32
CA ALA A 630 -7.09 20.21 -22.13
C ALA A 630 -7.25 18.81 -21.52
N GLU A 631 -6.16 18.21 -21.01
CA GLU A 631 -6.17 16.96 -20.25
C GLU A 631 -7.11 17.02 -19.05
N ALA A 632 -7.07 18.12 -18.29
CA ALA A 632 -7.93 18.33 -17.13
C ALA A 632 -9.39 18.68 -17.45
N SER A 633 -9.68 19.15 -18.67
CA SER A 633 -11.04 19.57 -19.07
C SER A 633 -11.81 18.49 -19.83
N ASN A 634 -11.10 17.52 -20.44
CA ASN A 634 -11.63 16.40 -21.22
C ASN A 634 -12.83 15.71 -20.51
N PRO A 635 -14.02 15.61 -21.14
CA PRO A 635 -14.34 15.90 -22.54
C PRO A 635 -14.85 17.32 -22.84
N TYR A 636 -15.00 18.18 -21.85
CA TYR A 636 -15.65 19.49 -21.99
C TYR A 636 -14.65 20.64 -22.25
N GLY A 637 -15.18 21.81 -22.63
CA GLY A 637 -14.42 23.07 -22.62
C GLY A 637 -13.77 23.48 -23.94
N ILE A 638 -14.07 22.82 -25.07
CA ILE A 638 -13.54 23.16 -26.41
C ILE A 638 -13.72 24.64 -26.78
N GLU A 639 -14.86 25.24 -26.43
CA GLU A 639 -15.17 26.67 -26.63
C GLU A 639 -14.11 27.61 -26.02
N SER A 640 -13.42 27.18 -24.96
CA SER A 640 -12.37 27.99 -24.32
C SER A 640 -11.06 27.97 -25.10
N PHE A 641 -10.87 27.04 -26.05
CA PHE A 641 -9.62 26.87 -26.79
C PHE A 641 -9.62 27.45 -28.21
N ASP A 642 -10.76 27.93 -28.72
CA ASP A 642 -10.93 28.39 -30.12
C ASP A 642 -9.87 29.43 -30.54
N ASP A 643 -9.69 30.49 -29.73
CA ASP A 643 -8.68 31.54 -29.93
C ASP A 643 -7.23 31.01 -30.04
N ILE A 644 -6.95 29.83 -29.48
CA ILE A 644 -5.63 29.19 -29.43
C ILE A 644 -5.40 28.21 -30.60
N LEU A 645 -6.46 27.67 -31.23
CA LEU A 645 -6.34 26.61 -32.24
C LEU A 645 -5.41 27.02 -33.40
N ASN A 646 -5.74 28.09 -34.13
CA ASN A 646 -4.96 28.51 -35.30
C ASN A 646 -3.47 28.79 -34.98
N PRO A 647 -3.13 29.51 -33.89
CA PRO A 647 -1.77 29.59 -33.37
C PRO A 647 -1.07 28.25 -33.12
N LEU A 648 -1.74 27.27 -32.48
CA LEU A 648 -1.17 25.92 -32.26
C LEU A 648 -0.88 25.20 -33.58
N TRP A 649 -1.85 25.20 -34.51
CA TRP A 649 -1.75 24.55 -35.82
C TRP A 649 -0.62 25.13 -36.67
N THR A 650 -0.52 26.45 -36.71
CA THR A 650 0.57 27.16 -37.37
C THR A 650 1.92 26.86 -36.69
N GLY A 651 1.93 26.72 -35.36
CA GLY A 651 3.10 26.30 -34.58
C GLY A 651 3.57 24.89 -34.92
N ALA A 652 2.67 23.90 -34.92
CA ALA A 652 2.98 22.50 -35.22
C ALA A 652 3.57 22.31 -36.63
N ARG A 653 3.11 23.09 -37.62
CA ARG A 653 3.69 23.04 -38.97
C ARG A 653 5.09 23.67 -39.05
N LYS A 654 5.33 24.79 -38.34
CA LYS A 654 6.58 25.58 -38.41
C LYS A 654 7.70 25.08 -37.49
N GLN A 655 7.40 24.59 -36.29
CA GLN A 655 8.41 24.17 -35.30
C GLN A 655 8.96 22.76 -35.61
N ARG A 656 10.15 22.44 -35.10
CA ARG A 656 10.81 21.12 -35.18
C ARG A 656 11.52 20.80 -33.86
N GLY A 657 11.89 19.53 -33.65
CA GLY A 657 12.53 19.05 -32.43
C GLY A 657 11.66 19.22 -31.18
N LYS A 658 12.27 19.40 -30.01
CA LYS A 658 11.56 19.48 -28.71
C LYS A 658 10.45 20.54 -28.63
N GLY A 659 10.58 21.63 -29.39
CA GLY A 659 9.51 22.63 -29.53
C GLY A 659 8.24 22.01 -30.13
N LEU A 660 8.39 21.23 -31.21
CA LEU A 660 7.27 20.54 -31.87
C LEU A 660 6.57 19.53 -30.94
N ALA A 661 7.32 18.80 -30.11
CA ALA A 661 6.75 17.83 -29.17
C ALA A 661 5.73 18.48 -28.20
N GLY A 662 6.02 19.68 -27.68
CA GLY A 662 5.05 20.42 -26.85
C GLY A 662 3.77 20.80 -27.61
N PHE A 663 3.88 21.25 -28.86
CA PHE A 663 2.71 21.58 -29.71
C PHE A 663 1.92 20.33 -30.10
N LEU A 664 2.57 19.23 -30.49
CA LEU A 664 1.89 17.96 -30.79
C LEU A 664 1.15 17.42 -29.57
N LYS A 665 1.76 17.48 -28.37
CA LYS A 665 1.08 17.11 -27.13
C LYS A 665 -0.17 17.98 -26.91
N ALA A 666 -0.05 19.29 -26.99
CA ALA A 666 -1.19 20.21 -26.83
C ALA A 666 -2.35 19.88 -27.77
N VAL A 667 -2.05 19.66 -29.05
CA VAL A 667 -3.09 19.35 -30.04
C VAL A 667 -3.71 17.97 -29.80
N GLY A 668 -2.90 16.93 -29.50
CA GLY A 668 -3.43 15.59 -29.21
C GLY A 668 -4.40 15.54 -28.03
N TYR A 669 -4.18 16.37 -27.00
CA TYR A 669 -5.13 16.51 -25.89
C TYR A 669 -6.36 17.35 -26.23
N ILE A 670 -6.36 18.15 -27.30
CA ILE A 670 -7.52 18.94 -27.74
C ILE A 670 -8.44 18.14 -28.67
N ILE A 671 -7.90 17.23 -29.50
CA ILE A 671 -8.71 16.46 -30.48
C ILE A 671 -9.90 15.72 -29.84
N PRO A 672 -9.77 15.05 -28.67
CA PRO A 672 -10.91 14.37 -28.03
C PRO A 672 -12.02 15.30 -27.52
N LEU A 673 -11.78 16.61 -27.44
CA LEU A 673 -12.78 17.62 -27.04
C LEU A 673 -13.51 18.21 -28.27
N MET A 674 -13.09 17.88 -29.49
CA MET A 674 -13.67 18.40 -30.73
C MET A 674 -14.82 17.53 -31.24
N ASP A 675 -15.81 18.16 -31.87
CA ASP A 675 -16.86 17.48 -32.64
C ASP A 675 -16.25 16.62 -33.77
N GLU A 676 -16.93 15.53 -34.15
CA GLU A 676 -16.44 14.53 -35.11
C GLU A 676 -15.88 15.12 -36.42
N GLU A 677 -16.57 16.11 -37.00
CA GLU A 677 -16.19 16.74 -38.28
C GLU A 677 -14.84 17.47 -38.16
N TYR A 678 -14.68 18.28 -37.11
CA TYR A 678 -13.45 19.00 -36.81
C TYR A 678 -12.34 18.03 -36.42
N ALA A 679 -12.63 17.05 -35.57
CA ALA A 679 -11.69 16.02 -35.15
C ALA A 679 -11.11 15.24 -36.34
N ASN A 680 -11.92 14.84 -37.31
CA ASN A 680 -11.46 14.16 -38.53
C ASN A 680 -10.57 15.06 -39.40
N TYR A 681 -11.04 16.28 -39.70
CA TYR A 681 -10.27 17.26 -40.49
C TYR A 681 -8.89 17.52 -39.85
N TYR A 682 -8.86 17.75 -38.54
CA TYR A 682 -7.63 18.03 -37.82
C TYR A 682 -6.73 16.80 -37.66
N THR A 683 -7.28 15.62 -37.37
CA THR A 683 -6.50 14.38 -37.27
C THR A 683 -5.79 14.04 -38.56
N SER A 684 -6.47 14.16 -39.71
CA SER A 684 -5.86 13.87 -41.03
C SER A 684 -4.58 14.70 -41.28
N GLN A 685 -4.58 15.97 -40.86
CA GLN A 685 -3.44 16.88 -41.02
C GLN A 685 -2.33 16.65 -40.01
N ILE A 686 -2.65 16.20 -38.79
CA ILE A 686 -1.62 15.79 -37.82
C ILE A 686 -0.97 14.48 -38.27
N MET A 687 -1.73 13.54 -38.85
CA MET A 687 -1.22 12.20 -39.13
C MET A 687 -0.02 12.24 -40.08
N GLU A 688 -0.03 13.10 -41.10
CA GLU A 688 1.14 13.36 -41.95
C GLU A 688 2.39 13.81 -41.17
N ILE A 689 2.20 14.58 -40.09
CA ILE A 689 3.28 15.01 -39.20
C ILE A 689 3.71 13.85 -38.30
N LEU A 690 2.78 13.08 -37.72
CA LEU A 690 3.08 11.95 -36.85
C LEU A 690 3.88 10.86 -37.59
N LEU A 691 3.42 10.42 -38.76
CA LEU A 691 4.08 9.38 -39.55
C LEU A 691 5.53 9.76 -39.87
N ARG A 692 5.81 11.02 -40.20
CA ARG A 692 7.18 11.52 -40.35
C ARG A 692 8.01 11.38 -39.07
N GLU A 693 7.45 11.75 -37.92
CA GLU A 693 8.13 11.71 -36.62
C GLU A 693 8.16 10.30 -35.97
N PHE A 694 7.47 9.27 -36.51
CA PHE A 694 7.58 7.87 -36.03
C PHE A 694 9.03 7.37 -36.06
N SER A 695 9.78 7.79 -37.08
CA SER A 695 11.20 7.48 -37.25
C SER A 695 12.16 8.26 -36.34
N SER A 696 11.64 9.21 -35.54
CA SER A 696 12.47 10.10 -34.71
C SER A 696 13.30 9.30 -33.68
N PRO A 697 14.57 9.63 -33.48
CA PRO A 697 15.39 9.00 -32.45
C PRO A 697 15.10 9.52 -31.03
N ASP A 698 14.39 10.65 -30.89
CA ASP A 698 14.13 11.30 -29.60
C ASP A 698 13.00 10.60 -28.82
N GLU A 699 13.31 10.13 -27.61
CA GLU A 699 12.35 9.43 -26.75
C GLU A 699 11.21 10.33 -26.26
N GLU A 700 11.46 11.62 -26.02
CA GLU A 700 10.39 12.58 -25.67
C GLU A 700 9.40 12.73 -26.82
N MET A 701 9.91 12.79 -28.06
CA MET A 701 9.06 12.83 -29.25
C MET A 701 8.26 11.53 -29.39
N LYS A 702 8.89 10.35 -29.24
CA LYS A 702 8.17 9.06 -29.31
C LYS A 702 7.04 8.95 -28.29
N LYS A 703 7.26 9.35 -27.03
CA LYS A 703 6.23 9.35 -25.98
C LYS A 703 5.04 10.23 -26.38
N VAL A 704 5.30 11.45 -26.85
CA VAL A 704 4.24 12.35 -27.34
C VAL A 704 3.51 11.74 -28.54
N VAL A 705 4.25 11.29 -29.56
CA VAL A 705 3.69 10.71 -30.78
C VAL A 705 2.78 9.51 -30.46
N LEU A 706 3.23 8.58 -29.61
CA LEU A 706 2.40 7.45 -29.16
C LEU A 706 1.13 7.92 -28.43
N LYS A 707 1.24 8.91 -27.53
CA LYS A 707 0.09 9.42 -26.80
C LYS A 707 -0.92 10.12 -27.72
N VAL A 708 -0.45 10.89 -28.70
CA VAL A 708 -1.30 11.53 -29.72
C VAL A 708 -1.96 10.47 -30.61
N VAL A 709 -1.26 9.41 -31.02
CA VAL A 709 -1.86 8.29 -31.77
C VAL A 709 -2.96 7.59 -30.97
N SER A 710 -2.74 7.34 -29.68
CA SER A 710 -3.74 6.83 -28.72
C SER A 710 -4.98 7.73 -28.67
N GLN A 711 -4.78 9.05 -28.55
CA GLN A 711 -5.88 10.04 -28.50
C GLN A 711 -6.67 10.10 -29.81
N CYS A 712 -5.99 10.18 -30.95
CA CYS A 712 -6.61 10.16 -32.27
C CYS A 712 -7.38 8.85 -32.51
N ALA A 713 -6.86 7.70 -32.06
CA ALA A 713 -7.55 6.43 -32.15
C ALA A 713 -8.79 6.37 -31.24
N GLY A 714 -8.82 7.06 -30.10
CA GLY A 714 -10.01 7.14 -29.26
C GLY A 714 -11.18 7.89 -29.91
N THR A 715 -10.89 8.91 -30.72
CA THR A 715 -11.91 9.84 -31.25
C THR A 715 -12.86 9.19 -32.27
N GLU A 716 -14.11 9.63 -32.31
CA GLU A 716 -15.15 9.03 -33.16
C GLU A 716 -15.01 9.39 -34.65
N GLY A 717 -14.48 10.56 -34.96
CA GLY A 717 -14.21 11.00 -36.34
C GLY A 717 -13.14 10.20 -37.10
N VAL A 718 -12.41 9.29 -36.46
CA VAL A 718 -11.35 8.48 -37.09
C VAL A 718 -11.86 7.09 -37.43
N THR A 719 -11.98 6.80 -38.73
CA THR A 719 -12.48 5.50 -39.20
C THR A 719 -11.44 4.38 -39.04
N ALA A 720 -11.90 3.17 -38.72
CA ALA A 720 -11.04 1.99 -38.60
C ALA A 720 -10.29 1.65 -39.91
N GLY A 721 -10.88 1.93 -41.08
CA GLY A 721 -10.24 1.74 -42.38
C GLY A 721 -9.02 2.64 -42.56
N TYR A 722 -9.13 3.93 -42.19
CA TYR A 722 -8.03 4.88 -42.26
C TYR A 722 -6.82 4.45 -41.41
N LEU A 723 -7.07 3.96 -40.19
CA LEU A 723 -6.01 3.42 -39.33
C LEU A 723 -5.31 2.21 -39.97
N LYS A 724 -6.07 1.29 -40.56
CA LYS A 724 -5.54 0.09 -41.22
C LYS A 724 -4.63 0.41 -42.40
N GLU A 725 -5.03 1.35 -43.26
CA GLU A 725 -4.30 1.68 -44.49
C GLU A 725 -3.08 2.60 -44.25
N HIS A 726 -3.15 3.53 -43.30
CA HIS A 726 -2.13 4.58 -43.14
C HIS A 726 -1.28 4.50 -41.87
N VAL A 727 -1.74 3.87 -40.79
CA VAL A 727 -1.10 4.00 -39.46
C VAL A 727 -0.51 2.69 -38.96
N LEU A 728 -1.22 1.56 -39.09
CA LEU A 728 -0.81 0.30 -38.46
C LEU A 728 0.56 -0.21 -38.94
N ASP A 729 0.82 -0.21 -40.24
CA ASP A 729 2.05 -0.78 -40.81
C ASP A 729 3.29 -0.02 -40.35
N GLU A 730 3.25 1.32 -40.35
CA GLU A 730 4.36 2.14 -39.87
C GLU A 730 4.49 2.10 -38.33
N PHE A 731 3.37 1.98 -37.61
CA PHE A 731 3.35 1.84 -36.16
C PHE A 731 4.04 0.55 -35.70
N PHE A 732 3.64 -0.61 -36.24
CA PHE A 732 4.25 -1.90 -35.88
C PHE A 732 5.71 -1.96 -36.33
N LYS A 733 6.07 -1.38 -37.48
CA LYS A 733 7.46 -1.30 -37.95
C LYS A 733 8.37 -0.45 -37.05
N SER A 734 7.85 0.63 -36.46
CA SER A 734 8.66 1.63 -35.75
C SER A 734 8.68 1.45 -34.22
N PHE A 735 7.57 0.99 -33.63
CA PHE A 735 7.41 0.88 -32.17
C PHE A 735 7.48 -0.55 -31.65
N TRP A 736 7.11 -1.56 -32.44
CA TRP A 736 7.24 -2.97 -32.03
C TRP A 736 8.64 -3.51 -32.34
N VAL A 737 9.61 -3.06 -31.53
CA VAL A 737 11.02 -3.42 -31.62
C VAL A 737 11.53 -3.85 -30.25
N ARG A 738 12.37 -4.90 -30.19
CA ARG A 738 12.92 -5.48 -28.93
C ARG A 738 13.49 -4.44 -27.94
N ARG A 739 14.03 -3.30 -28.43
CA ARG A 739 14.51 -2.19 -27.57
C ARG A 739 13.40 -1.55 -26.74
N MET A 740 12.20 -1.38 -27.29
CA MET A 740 11.07 -0.74 -26.62
C MET A 740 10.51 -1.58 -25.46
N ALA A 741 10.75 -2.90 -25.48
CA ALA A 741 10.33 -3.80 -24.40
C ALA A 741 11.29 -3.82 -23.20
N LEU A 742 12.50 -3.25 -23.30
CA LEU A 742 13.48 -3.18 -22.20
C LEU A 742 13.23 -1.99 -21.27
N ASP A 743 12.71 -0.87 -21.79
CA ASP A 743 12.32 0.27 -20.98
C ASP A 743 10.84 0.16 -20.57
N LYS A 744 10.59 0.01 -19.26
CA LYS A 744 9.24 -0.06 -18.67
C LYS A 744 8.30 1.07 -19.09
N ARG A 745 8.82 2.29 -19.27
CA ARG A 745 7.98 3.47 -19.54
C ARG A 745 7.50 3.48 -20.99
N ASN A 746 8.43 3.25 -21.93
CA ASN A 746 8.10 3.08 -23.34
C ASN A 746 7.27 1.80 -23.59
N TYR A 747 7.60 0.69 -22.91
CA TYR A 747 6.81 -0.56 -22.89
C TYR A 747 5.33 -0.26 -22.58
N ARG A 748 5.06 0.42 -21.46
CA ARG A 748 3.69 0.69 -21.01
C ARG A 748 2.93 1.55 -22.02
N GLN A 749 3.57 2.61 -22.52
CA GLN A 749 2.94 3.49 -23.51
C GLN A 749 2.64 2.76 -24.83
N VAL A 750 3.53 1.87 -25.31
CA VAL A 750 3.28 1.07 -26.53
C VAL A 750 2.14 0.06 -26.30
N VAL A 751 2.08 -0.61 -25.15
CA VAL A 751 0.99 -1.54 -24.81
C VAL A 751 -0.35 -0.80 -24.75
N GLU A 752 -0.44 0.30 -24.00
CA GLU A 752 -1.67 1.10 -23.89
C GLU A 752 -2.12 1.64 -25.26
N THR A 753 -1.20 2.23 -26.03
CA THR A 753 -1.51 2.73 -27.39
C THR A 753 -1.98 1.62 -28.34
N THR A 754 -1.40 0.41 -28.24
CA THR A 754 -1.83 -0.74 -29.07
C THR A 754 -3.22 -1.24 -28.68
N VAL A 755 -3.59 -1.17 -27.40
CA VAL A 755 -4.94 -1.51 -26.91
C VAL A 755 -5.97 -0.49 -27.41
N ASP A 756 -5.68 0.81 -27.32
CA ASP A 756 -6.57 1.89 -27.78
C ASP A 756 -6.86 1.77 -29.30
N ILE A 757 -5.82 1.51 -30.10
CA ILE A 757 -5.97 1.22 -31.53
C ILE A 757 -6.82 -0.04 -31.74
N GLY A 758 -6.62 -1.09 -30.93
CA GLY A 758 -7.36 -2.35 -31.00
C GLY A 758 -8.87 -2.19 -30.79
N GLN A 759 -9.29 -1.25 -29.94
CA GLN A 759 -10.70 -0.97 -29.68
C GLN A 759 -11.45 -0.45 -30.91
N LYS A 760 -10.79 0.28 -31.83
CA LYS A 760 -11.39 0.69 -33.12
C LYS A 760 -11.15 -0.31 -34.25
N VAL A 761 -9.95 -0.88 -34.33
CA VAL A 761 -9.47 -1.66 -35.49
C VAL A 761 -9.99 -3.10 -35.50
N GLY A 762 -10.28 -3.65 -34.31
CA GLY A 762 -10.69 -5.05 -34.11
C GLY A 762 -9.56 -5.93 -33.58
N VAL A 763 -9.94 -7.06 -32.98
CA VAL A 763 -9.03 -7.97 -32.28
C VAL A 763 -8.17 -8.76 -33.26
N SER A 764 -8.78 -9.29 -34.32
CA SER A 764 -8.12 -10.19 -35.27
C SER A 764 -6.90 -9.54 -35.93
N GLU A 765 -7.06 -8.28 -36.38
CA GLU A 765 -6.04 -7.50 -37.07
C GLU A 765 -4.77 -7.28 -36.22
N ILE A 766 -4.93 -6.90 -34.95
CA ILE A 766 -3.79 -6.68 -34.05
C ILE A 766 -3.16 -8.00 -33.63
N ILE A 767 -3.98 -8.98 -33.24
CA ILE A 767 -3.48 -10.28 -32.78
C ILE A 767 -2.72 -11.00 -33.90
N GLU A 768 -3.18 -10.95 -35.16
CA GLU A 768 -2.46 -11.55 -36.29
C GLU A 768 -1.04 -10.97 -36.49
N ARG A 769 -0.88 -9.65 -36.28
CA ARG A 769 0.39 -8.93 -36.40
C ARG A 769 1.35 -9.25 -35.25
N ILE A 770 0.85 -9.45 -34.02
CA ILE A 770 1.70 -9.66 -32.84
C ILE A 770 1.90 -11.13 -32.43
N VAL A 771 1.07 -12.08 -32.89
CA VAL A 771 1.15 -13.49 -32.48
C VAL A 771 2.50 -14.14 -32.75
N ASN A 772 3.21 -13.73 -33.81
CA ASN A 772 4.55 -14.24 -34.08
C ASN A 772 5.57 -13.82 -33.00
N ASN A 773 5.37 -12.66 -32.36
CA ASN A 773 6.25 -12.13 -31.30
C ASN A 773 6.16 -12.95 -30.00
N LEU A 774 5.10 -13.75 -29.81
CA LEU A 774 4.96 -14.68 -28.68
C LEU A 774 6.04 -15.79 -28.68
N LYS A 775 6.67 -16.04 -29.83
CA LYS A 775 7.75 -17.02 -30.01
C LYS A 775 9.13 -16.37 -30.22
N ASP A 776 9.29 -15.07 -29.98
CA ASP A 776 10.59 -14.41 -30.02
C ASP A 776 11.50 -14.94 -28.89
N GLU A 777 12.82 -14.92 -29.11
CA GLU A 777 13.83 -15.32 -28.12
C GLU A 777 13.86 -14.39 -26.89
N SER A 778 13.42 -13.14 -27.03
CA SER A 778 13.45 -12.13 -25.96
C SER A 778 12.22 -12.23 -25.06
N GLU A 779 12.42 -12.71 -23.83
CA GLU A 779 11.36 -12.83 -22.82
C GLU A 779 10.63 -11.51 -22.53
N ALA A 780 11.34 -10.38 -22.48
CA ALA A 780 10.73 -9.06 -22.29
C ALA A 780 9.78 -8.68 -23.44
N TYR A 781 10.13 -9.06 -24.68
CA TYR A 781 9.31 -8.82 -25.86
C TYR A 781 8.09 -9.77 -25.92
N ARG A 782 8.27 -11.04 -25.50
CA ARG A 782 7.15 -11.97 -25.26
C ARG A 782 6.20 -11.43 -24.19
N LYS A 783 6.72 -10.92 -23.07
CA LYS A 783 5.93 -10.31 -21.99
C LYS A 783 5.10 -9.12 -22.48
N MET A 784 5.70 -8.22 -23.28
CA MET A 784 4.98 -7.09 -23.92
C MET A 784 3.83 -7.56 -24.81
N THR A 785 4.09 -8.62 -25.57
CA THR A 785 3.10 -9.24 -26.46
C THR A 785 1.95 -9.86 -25.66
N VAL A 786 2.26 -10.64 -24.61
CA VAL A 786 1.23 -11.28 -23.77
C VAL A 786 0.41 -10.26 -22.98
N GLU A 787 0.99 -9.17 -22.48
CA GLU A 787 0.21 -8.10 -21.82
C GLU A 787 -0.73 -7.39 -22.81
N THR A 788 -0.28 -7.16 -24.04
CA THR A 788 -1.10 -6.56 -25.10
C THR A 788 -2.26 -7.49 -25.47
N VAL A 789 -1.99 -8.78 -25.67
CA VAL A 789 -3.03 -9.81 -25.90
C VAL A 789 -4.02 -9.88 -24.74
N GLU A 790 -3.53 -9.85 -23.49
CA GLU A 790 -4.35 -9.90 -22.28
C GLU A 790 -5.36 -8.75 -22.23
N LYS A 791 -4.89 -7.51 -22.40
CA LYS A 791 -5.73 -6.31 -22.39
C LYS A 791 -6.70 -6.23 -23.57
N ILE A 792 -6.28 -6.64 -24.77
CA ILE A 792 -7.15 -6.67 -25.96
C ILE A 792 -8.26 -7.73 -25.80
N VAL A 793 -7.90 -8.95 -25.40
CA VAL A 793 -8.87 -10.05 -25.25
C VAL A 793 -9.78 -9.83 -24.04
N ALA A 794 -9.31 -9.19 -22.97
CA ALA A 794 -10.16 -8.83 -21.83
C ALA A 794 -11.17 -7.71 -22.14
N SER A 795 -10.85 -6.78 -23.05
CA SER A 795 -11.73 -5.66 -23.41
C SER A 795 -12.71 -5.99 -24.55
N LEU A 796 -12.28 -6.74 -25.57
CA LEU A 796 -13.06 -7.01 -26.78
C LEU A 796 -13.52 -8.48 -26.92
N GLY A 797 -13.00 -9.38 -26.09
CA GLY A 797 -13.28 -10.81 -26.17
C GLY A 797 -12.54 -11.52 -27.32
N ALA A 798 -12.96 -12.76 -27.62
CA ALA A 798 -12.35 -13.64 -28.61
C ALA A 798 -13.27 -14.00 -29.79
N ALA A 799 -14.40 -13.29 -29.97
CA ALA A 799 -15.40 -13.60 -31.00
C ALA A 799 -14.88 -13.39 -32.45
N ASP A 800 -14.05 -12.37 -32.65
CA ASP A 800 -13.44 -11.97 -33.93
C ASP A 800 -12.25 -12.85 -34.34
N ILE A 801 -11.79 -13.76 -33.46
CA ILE A 801 -10.62 -14.60 -33.71
C ILE A 801 -11.02 -15.83 -34.54
N GLY A 802 -10.50 -15.94 -35.76
CA GLY A 802 -10.66 -17.13 -36.61
C GLY A 802 -9.88 -18.36 -36.11
N GLU A 803 -10.27 -19.56 -36.53
CA GLU A 803 -9.73 -20.86 -36.07
C GLU A 803 -8.19 -20.96 -36.19
N ARG A 804 -7.62 -20.60 -37.33
CA ARG A 804 -6.16 -20.58 -37.55
C ARG A 804 -5.43 -19.58 -36.64
N LEU A 805 -6.08 -18.47 -36.27
CA LEU A 805 -5.50 -17.48 -35.36
C LEU A 805 -5.58 -17.97 -33.91
N GLU A 806 -6.67 -18.66 -33.54
CA GLU A 806 -6.82 -19.36 -32.25
C GLU A 806 -5.72 -20.41 -32.03
N GLU A 807 -5.47 -21.29 -33.01
CA GLU A 807 -4.39 -22.28 -32.93
C GLU A 807 -3.02 -21.63 -32.68
N ARG A 808 -2.66 -20.62 -33.50
CA ARG A 808 -1.38 -19.89 -33.37
C ARG A 808 -1.28 -19.12 -32.05
N LEU A 809 -2.40 -18.60 -31.54
CA LEU A 809 -2.47 -17.85 -30.28
C LEU A 809 -2.26 -18.79 -29.09
N ILE A 810 -2.95 -19.93 -29.05
CA ILE A 810 -2.79 -20.93 -27.98
C ILE A 810 -1.38 -21.52 -27.97
N ASP A 811 -0.83 -21.88 -29.15
CA ASP A 811 0.53 -22.40 -29.30
C ASP A 811 1.59 -21.34 -28.92
N GLY A 812 1.42 -20.09 -29.34
CA GLY A 812 2.28 -18.97 -28.94
C GLY A 812 2.25 -18.70 -27.43
N ILE A 813 1.06 -18.72 -26.82
CA ILE A 813 0.90 -18.52 -25.37
C ILE A 813 1.45 -19.72 -24.58
N LEU A 814 1.26 -20.96 -25.04
CA LEU A 814 1.87 -22.14 -24.44
C LEU A 814 3.40 -22.07 -24.47
N HIS A 815 3.98 -21.66 -25.60
CA HIS A 815 5.43 -21.44 -25.73
C HIS A 815 5.94 -20.35 -24.78
N ALA A 816 5.31 -19.17 -24.79
CA ALA A 816 5.62 -18.07 -23.89
C ALA A 816 5.38 -18.39 -22.41
N PHE A 817 4.51 -19.38 -22.11
CA PHE A 817 4.30 -19.90 -20.76
C PHE A 817 5.35 -20.92 -20.35
N GLN A 818 5.82 -21.78 -21.26
CA GLN A 818 6.82 -22.80 -20.99
C GLN A 818 8.22 -22.20 -20.77
N GLU A 819 8.65 -21.27 -21.63
CA GLU A 819 10.01 -20.69 -21.65
C GLU A 819 10.22 -19.46 -20.74
N GLN A 820 9.57 -19.42 -19.58
CA GLN A 820 9.76 -18.32 -18.62
C GLN A 820 11.00 -18.56 -17.76
N SER A 821 11.84 -17.53 -17.60
CA SER A 821 12.92 -17.51 -16.63
C SER A 821 12.52 -16.82 -15.32
N VAL A 822 11.56 -15.88 -15.38
CA VAL A 822 10.99 -15.18 -14.22
C VAL A 822 9.47 -15.36 -14.22
N GLU A 823 8.89 -15.82 -13.10
CA GLU A 823 7.44 -16.06 -13.03
C GLU A 823 6.64 -14.75 -12.84
N ASP A 824 6.27 -14.13 -13.96
CA ASP A 824 5.42 -12.95 -13.99
C ASP A 824 3.91 -13.26 -13.92
N ILE A 825 3.18 -12.46 -13.12
CA ILE A 825 1.71 -12.52 -13.03
C ILE A 825 1.05 -12.15 -14.37
N VAL A 826 1.67 -11.27 -15.16
CA VAL A 826 1.19 -10.86 -16.49
C VAL A 826 0.98 -12.06 -17.41
N MET A 827 1.92 -13.00 -17.42
CA MET A 827 1.82 -14.19 -18.27
C MET A 827 0.70 -15.14 -17.83
N LEU A 828 0.53 -15.29 -16.51
CA LEU A 828 -0.56 -16.06 -15.91
C LEU A 828 -1.94 -15.41 -16.18
N ASN A 829 -2.01 -14.08 -16.14
CA ASN A 829 -3.19 -13.32 -16.52
C ASN A 829 -3.51 -13.54 -18.00
N GLY A 830 -2.56 -13.32 -18.92
CA GLY A 830 -2.77 -13.50 -20.35
C GLY A 830 -3.24 -14.90 -20.72
N PHE A 831 -2.63 -15.94 -20.16
CA PHE A 831 -3.07 -17.32 -20.36
C PHE A 831 -4.51 -17.52 -19.87
N GLY A 832 -4.81 -17.09 -18.65
CA GLY A 832 -6.15 -17.23 -18.05
C GLY A 832 -7.22 -16.46 -18.84
N SER A 833 -6.95 -15.21 -19.21
CA SER A 833 -7.87 -14.35 -19.97
C SER A 833 -8.17 -14.92 -21.35
N VAL A 834 -7.17 -15.45 -22.07
CA VAL A 834 -7.39 -16.07 -23.39
C VAL A 834 -8.18 -17.38 -23.28
N VAL A 835 -7.87 -18.26 -22.33
CA VAL A 835 -8.64 -19.51 -22.13
C VAL A 835 -10.09 -19.19 -21.72
N ASN A 836 -10.30 -18.21 -20.85
CA ASN A 836 -11.63 -17.78 -20.43
C ASN A 836 -12.44 -17.12 -21.56
N ALA A 837 -11.80 -16.34 -22.43
CA ALA A 837 -12.46 -15.69 -23.56
C ALA A 837 -12.81 -16.67 -24.69
N LEU A 838 -11.99 -17.70 -24.93
CA LEU A 838 -12.30 -18.78 -25.88
C LEU A 838 -13.36 -19.75 -25.35
N GLY A 839 -13.40 -19.96 -24.03
CA GLY A 839 -14.41 -20.78 -23.35
C GLY A 839 -14.51 -22.19 -23.95
N ALA A 840 -15.69 -22.54 -24.46
CA ALA A 840 -15.95 -23.85 -25.08
C ALA A 840 -15.06 -24.17 -26.29
N ARG A 841 -14.54 -23.15 -27.02
CA ARG A 841 -13.61 -23.36 -28.16
C ARG A 841 -12.29 -23.96 -27.71
N CYS A 842 -11.89 -23.72 -26.45
CA CYS A 842 -10.61 -24.20 -25.90
C CYS A 842 -10.55 -25.75 -25.73
N LYS A 843 -11.68 -26.46 -25.87
CA LYS A 843 -11.79 -27.91 -25.63
C LYS A 843 -10.70 -28.78 -26.28
N PRO A 844 -10.30 -28.61 -27.57
CA PRO A 844 -9.27 -29.43 -28.20
C PRO A 844 -7.88 -29.27 -27.55
N TYR A 845 -7.60 -28.10 -26.99
CA TYR A 845 -6.30 -27.75 -26.42
C TYR A 845 -6.18 -28.11 -24.93
N LEU A 846 -7.31 -28.26 -24.21
CA LEU A 846 -7.32 -28.59 -22.76
C LEU A 846 -6.41 -29.79 -22.39
N PRO A 847 -6.34 -30.91 -23.12
CA PRO A 847 -5.44 -32.02 -22.79
C PRO A 847 -3.96 -31.62 -22.82
N GLN A 848 -3.54 -30.79 -23.80
CA GLN A 848 -2.17 -30.29 -23.92
C GLN A 848 -1.83 -29.26 -22.81
N ILE A 849 -2.79 -28.39 -22.49
CA ILE A 849 -2.68 -27.42 -21.39
C ILE A 849 -2.52 -28.17 -20.06
N VAL A 850 -3.39 -29.15 -19.77
CA VAL A 850 -3.32 -29.97 -18.55
C VAL A 850 -2.02 -30.77 -18.48
N SER A 851 -1.54 -31.33 -19.59
CA SER A 851 -0.24 -32.01 -19.64
C SER A 851 0.92 -31.06 -19.28
N THR A 852 0.89 -29.83 -19.81
CA THR A 852 1.89 -28.78 -19.51
C THR A 852 1.82 -28.35 -18.03
N ILE A 853 0.62 -28.20 -17.48
CA ILE A 853 0.39 -27.88 -16.07
C ILE A 853 0.96 -28.98 -15.17
N LEU A 854 0.67 -30.25 -15.45
CA LEU A 854 1.19 -31.40 -14.68
C LEU A 854 2.72 -31.48 -14.74
N TRP A 855 3.32 -31.20 -15.90
CA TRP A 855 4.77 -31.14 -16.03
C TRP A 855 5.38 -29.98 -15.23
N ARG A 856 4.76 -28.78 -15.26
CA ARG A 856 5.21 -27.63 -14.46
C ARG A 856 5.00 -27.83 -12.95
N LEU A 857 3.96 -28.54 -12.52
CA LEU A 857 3.72 -28.88 -11.11
C LEU A 857 4.76 -29.86 -10.55
N ASN A 858 5.48 -30.60 -11.41
CA ASN A 858 6.60 -31.47 -11.04
C ASN A 858 7.97 -30.76 -11.10
N ASN A 859 8.02 -29.46 -11.40
CA ASN A 859 9.28 -28.72 -11.51
C ASN A 859 9.91 -28.52 -10.12
N LYS A 860 11.26 -28.52 -10.05
CA LYS A 860 12.02 -28.25 -8.82
C LYS A 860 11.77 -26.85 -8.27
N SER A 861 11.50 -25.87 -9.14
CA SER A 861 11.22 -24.50 -8.71
C SER A 861 9.86 -24.38 -8.03
N ALA A 862 9.82 -23.82 -6.82
CA ALA A 862 8.59 -23.61 -6.06
C ALA A 862 7.64 -22.61 -6.77
N THR A 863 8.19 -21.54 -7.33
CA THR A 863 7.44 -20.48 -8.02
C THR A 863 6.73 -20.97 -9.29
N VAL A 864 7.36 -21.84 -10.08
CA VAL A 864 6.71 -22.52 -11.22
C VAL A 864 5.53 -23.39 -10.77
N ARG A 865 5.67 -24.12 -9.65
CA ARG A 865 4.60 -24.96 -9.09
C ARG A 865 3.43 -24.13 -8.57
N GLN A 866 3.71 -22.98 -7.95
CA GLN A 866 2.69 -21.99 -7.58
C GLN A 866 1.93 -21.49 -8.82
N GLN A 867 2.65 -21.03 -9.86
CA GLN A 867 2.03 -20.51 -11.08
C GLN A 867 1.17 -21.56 -11.79
N ALA A 868 1.60 -22.83 -11.80
CA ALA A 868 0.81 -23.95 -12.31
C ALA A 868 -0.49 -24.18 -11.53
N ALA A 869 -0.45 -24.12 -10.19
CA ALA A 869 -1.64 -24.22 -9.34
C ALA A 869 -2.58 -23.02 -9.51
N ASP A 870 -2.05 -21.80 -9.53
CA ASP A 870 -2.84 -20.58 -9.77
C ASP A 870 -3.50 -20.59 -11.17
N LEU A 871 -2.88 -21.23 -12.18
CA LEU A 871 -3.47 -21.42 -13.50
C LEU A 871 -4.66 -22.40 -13.49
N ILE A 872 -4.56 -23.52 -12.75
CA ILE A 872 -5.69 -24.45 -12.54
C ILE A 872 -6.89 -23.71 -11.94
N SER A 873 -6.65 -22.86 -10.93
CA SER A 873 -7.70 -22.08 -10.27
C SER A 873 -8.50 -21.19 -11.24
N ARG A 874 -7.84 -20.64 -12.27
CA ARG A 874 -8.46 -19.81 -13.32
C ARG A 874 -9.19 -20.63 -14.37
N ILE A 875 -8.62 -21.75 -14.80
CA ILE A 875 -9.12 -22.58 -15.91
C ILE A 875 -10.24 -23.55 -15.47
N ALA A 876 -10.39 -23.83 -14.17
CA ALA A 876 -11.36 -24.79 -13.64
C ALA A 876 -12.81 -24.60 -14.15
N MET A 877 -13.28 -23.35 -14.27
CA MET A 877 -14.63 -23.06 -14.78
C MET A 877 -14.78 -23.44 -16.26
N VAL A 878 -13.78 -23.16 -17.09
CA VAL A 878 -13.77 -23.49 -18.52
C VAL A 878 -13.71 -25.02 -18.72
N MET A 879 -12.93 -25.74 -17.91
CA MET A 879 -12.89 -27.21 -17.99
C MET A 879 -14.27 -27.85 -17.77
N LYS A 880 -15.08 -27.30 -16.86
CA LYS A 880 -16.45 -27.76 -16.64
C LYS A 880 -17.39 -27.39 -17.78
N GLN A 881 -17.27 -26.19 -18.35
CA GLN A 881 -18.03 -25.79 -19.54
C GLN A 881 -17.72 -26.71 -20.75
N CYS A 882 -16.48 -27.16 -20.88
CA CYS A 882 -16.06 -28.13 -21.90
C CYS A 882 -16.49 -29.59 -21.60
N GLY A 883 -17.00 -29.88 -20.39
CA GLY A 883 -17.42 -31.22 -19.96
C GLY A 883 -16.28 -32.16 -19.56
N GLU A 884 -15.07 -31.66 -19.33
CA GLU A 884 -13.87 -32.48 -19.07
C GLU A 884 -13.67 -32.81 -17.58
N ASP A 885 -14.72 -33.38 -16.95
CA ASP A 885 -14.73 -33.74 -15.53
C ASP A 885 -13.63 -34.75 -15.15
N ALA A 886 -13.26 -35.66 -16.06
CA ALA A 886 -12.18 -36.63 -15.84
C ALA A 886 -10.80 -35.96 -15.71
N LEU A 887 -10.53 -34.89 -16.47
CA LEU A 887 -9.28 -34.14 -16.36
C LEU A 887 -9.23 -33.34 -15.05
N MET A 888 -10.36 -32.78 -14.60
CA MET A 888 -10.45 -32.12 -13.29
C MET A 888 -10.28 -33.11 -12.13
N GLY A 889 -10.83 -34.31 -12.21
CA GLY A 889 -10.60 -35.39 -11.23
C GLY A 889 -9.12 -35.78 -11.14
N LYS A 890 -8.44 -35.92 -12.28
CA LYS A 890 -6.99 -36.18 -12.32
C LYS A 890 -6.18 -35.04 -11.68
N LEU A 891 -6.52 -33.78 -11.97
CA LEU A 891 -5.89 -32.63 -11.31
C LEU A 891 -6.17 -32.61 -9.80
N GLY A 892 -7.39 -32.96 -9.36
CA GLY A 892 -7.77 -33.05 -7.96
C GLY A 892 -6.96 -34.07 -7.16
N VAL A 893 -6.71 -35.26 -7.73
CA VAL A 893 -5.85 -36.29 -7.12
C VAL A 893 -4.40 -35.82 -7.02
N VAL A 894 -3.83 -35.25 -8.09
CA VAL A 894 -2.44 -34.76 -8.06
C VAL A 894 -2.28 -33.61 -7.07
N LEU A 895 -3.18 -32.62 -7.07
CA LEU A 895 -3.17 -31.53 -6.09
C LEU A 895 -3.33 -32.03 -4.65
N TYR A 896 -4.09 -33.11 -4.42
CA TYR A 896 -4.22 -33.75 -3.11
C TYR A 896 -2.89 -34.35 -2.60
N GLU A 897 -2.13 -35.00 -3.48
CA GLU A 897 -0.81 -35.54 -3.13
C GLU A 897 0.16 -34.41 -2.70
N TYR A 898 0.05 -33.23 -3.32
CA TYR A 898 0.84 -32.04 -2.96
C TYR A 898 0.36 -31.27 -1.71
N LEU A 899 -0.62 -31.74 -0.92
CA LEU A 899 -0.95 -31.13 0.38
C LEU A 899 0.17 -31.23 1.43
N GLY A 900 1.23 -32.00 1.15
CA GLY A 900 2.46 -32.06 1.95
C GLY A 900 3.53 -31.01 1.60
N GLU A 901 3.23 -30.04 0.74
CA GLU A 901 4.21 -29.06 0.24
C GLU A 901 4.86 -28.21 1.35
N GLU A 902 6.19 -28.12 1.34
CA GLU A 902 6.96 -27.39 2.35
C GLU A 902 6.83 -25.86 2.19
N TYR A 903 6.74 -25.39 0.95
CA TYR A 903 6.64 -23.96 0.63
C TYR A 903 5.19 -23.46 0.79
N PRO A 904 4.91 -22.56 1.74
CA PRO A 904 3.53 -22.19 2.09
C PRO A 904 2.84 -21.34 1.01
N GLU A 905 3.59 -20.62 0.17
CA GLU A 905 3.03 -19.86 -0.95
C GLU A 905 2.48 -20.79 -2.05
N VAL A 906 3.20 -21.88 -2.32
CA VAL A 906 2.80 -22.95 -3.23
C VAL A 906 1.61 -23.73 -2.66
N LEU A 907 1.69 -24.15 -1.39
CA LEU A 907 0.60 -24.84 -0.68
C LEU A 907 -0.70 -24.02 -0.70
N GLY A 908 -0.62 -22.71 -0.44
CA GLY A 908 -1.79 -21.82 -0.52
C GLY A 908 -2.41 -21.75 -1.92
N SER A 909 -1.60 -21.87 -2.97
CA SER A 909 -2.03 -21.89 -4.38
C SER A 909 -2.69 -23.23 -4.74
N ILE A 910 -2.12 -24.35 -4.29
CA ILE A 910 -2.68 -25.70 -4.42
C ILE A 910 -4.06 -25.78 -3.74
N LEU A 911 -4.19 -25.24 -2.53
CA LEU A 911 -5.46 -25.14 -1.81
C LEU A 911 -6.47 -24.24 -2.53
N GLY A 912 -6.01 -23.13 -3.10
CA GLY A 912 -6.82 -22.26 -3.96
C GLY A 912 -7.36 -22.97 -5.20
N ALA A 913 -6.51 -23.78 -5.87
CA ALA A 913 -6.89 -24.61 -7.01
C ALA A 913 -7.92 -25.69 -6.62
N LEU A 914 -7.69 -26.41 -5.50
CA LEU A 914 -8.65 -27.38 -4.97
C LEU A 914 -9.99 -26.74 -4.60
N ARG A 915 -9.98 -25.55 -3.98
CA ARG A 915 -11.19 -24.76 -3.70
C ARG A 915 -11.96 -24.46 -4.99
N SER A 916 -11.28 -24.05 -6.06
CA SER A 916 -11.91 -23.79 -7.35
C SER A 916 -12.48 -25.07 -7.99
N ILE A 917 -11.77 -26.20 -7.95
CA ILE A 917 -12.26 -27.49 -8.44
C ILE A 917 -13.50 -27.96 -7.64
N VAL A 918 -13.45 -27.95 -6.31
CA VAL A 918 -14.59 -28.34 -5.44
C VAL A 918 -15.81 -27.41 -5.65
N THR A 919 -15.57 -26.13 -5.97
CA THR A 919 -16.62 -25.15 -6.28
C THR A 919 -17.32 -25.45 -7.62
N VAL A 920 -16.68 -26.19 -8.53
CA VAL A 920 -17.14 -26.39 -9.91
C VAL A 920 -17.60 -27.84 -10.21
N VAL A 921 -16.87 -28.85 -9.72
CA VAL A 921 -17.19 -30.28 -9.94
C VAL A 921 -18.39 -30.73 -9.10
N GLY A 922 -18.52 -30.20 -7.88
CA GLY A 922 -19.47 -30.69 -6.89
C GLY A 922 -18.95 -31.92 -6.12
N ILE A 923 -19.68 -32.28 -5.07
CA ILE A 923 -19.13 -33.14 -3.99
C ILE A 923 -19.21 -34.63 -4.29
N SER A 924 -20.23 -35.08 -5.01
CA SER A 924 -20.44 -36.49 -5.34
C SER A 924 -19.48 -37.04 -6.40
N GLN A 925 -18.86 -36.17 -7.20
CA GLN A 925 -17.95 -36.51 -8.30
C GLN A 925 -16.48 -36.16 -8.01
N MET A 926 -16.19 -35.57 -6.84
CA MET A 926 -14.84 -35.17 -6.48
C MET A 926 -13.93 -36.39 -6.24
N GLN A 927 -12.73 -36.35 -6.83
CA GLN A 927 -11.63 -37.27 -6.54
C GLN A 927 -10.42 -36.44 -6.08
N PRO A 928 -9.88 -36.68 -4.88
CA PRO A 928 -10.29 -37.69 -3.88
C PRO A 928 -11.64 -37.35 -3.19
N PRO A 929 -12.27 -38.33 -2.51
CA PRO A 929 -13.45 -38.09 -1.70
C PRO A 929 -13.21 -37.08 -0.55
N ILE A 930 -14.22 -36.28 -0.24
CA ILE A 930 -14.14 -35.27 0.84
C ILE A 930 -13.83 -35.87 2.21
N LYS A 931 -14.26 -37.12 2.45
CA LYS A 931 -13.97 -37.89 3.66
C LYS A 931 -12.47 -38.03 3.94
N ASP A 932 -11.65 -38.09 2.90
CA ASP A 932 -10.20 -38.25 2.99
C ASP A 932 -9.50 -36.88 2.94
N LEU A 933 -10.06 -35.94 2.14
CA LEU A 933 -9.54 -34.57 2.00
C LEU A 933 -9.59 -33.78 3.32
N LEU A 934 -10.75 -33.74 3.99
CA LEU A 934 -10.96 -32.83 5.12
C LEU A 934 -10.07 -33.15 6.35
N PRO A 935 -9.87 -34.41 6.79
CA PRO A 935 -8.91 -34.73 7.85
C PRO A 935 -7.46 -34.37 7.51
N ARG A 936 -7.10 -34.24 6.23
CA ARG A 936 -5.80 -33.75 5.78
C ARG A 936 -5.70 -32.22 5.82
N LEU A 937 -6.81 -31.50 5.67
CA LEU A 937 -6.89 -30.05 5.82
C LEU A 937 -6.83 -29.60 7.29
N THR A 938 -7.38 -30.37 8.24
CA THR A 938 -7.42 -29.97 9.66
C THR A 938 -6.04 -29.57 10.21
N PRO A 939 -4.94 -30.36 10.07
CA PRO A 939 -3.62 -29.93 10.50
C PRO A 939 -3.06 -28.69 9.77
N ILE A 940 -3.49 -28.45 8.53
CA ILE A 940 -3.03 -27.34 7.69
C ILE A 940 -3.59 -26.00 8.19
N LEU A 941 -4.75 -25.98 8.85
CA LEU A 941 -5.30 -24.79 9.52
C LEU A 941 -4.32 -24.17 10.54
N ARG A 942 -3.43 -24.99 11.14
CA ARG A 942 -2.42 -24.54 12.11
C ARG A 942 -1.18 -23.92 11.47
N ASN A 943 -1.06 -23.93 10.14
CA ASN A 943 0.01 -23.24 9.44
C ASN A 943 -0.09 -21.74 9.72
N ARG A 944 1.04 -21.08 10.00
CA ARG A 944 1.07 -19.64 10.33
C ARG A 944 0.95 -18.72 9.12
N HIS A 945 1.11 -19.25 7.91
CA HIS A 945 1.17 -18.44 6.70
C HIS A 945 -0.22 -17.99 6.23
N GLU A 946 -0.41 -16.69 6.03
CA GLU A 946 -1.71 -16.08 5.76
C GLU A 946 -2.40 -16.65 4.50
N LYS A 947 -1.65 -16.84 3.41
CA LYS A 947 -2.19 -17.42 2.15
C LYS A 947 -2.66 -18.86 2.33
N VAL A 948 -2.05 -19.62 3.25
CA VAL A 948 -2.47 -21.01 3.55
C VAL A 948 -3.73 -21.00 4.41
N GLN A 949 -3.74 -20.22 5.49
CA GLN A 949 -4.91 -20.09 6.37
C GLN A 949 -6.17 -19.68 5.59
N GLU A 950 -6.09 -18.60 4.80
CA GLU A 950 -7.23 -18.06 4.06
C GLU A 950 -7.82 -19.08 3.07
N ASN A 951 -6.98 -19.72 2.23
CA ASN A 951 -7.47 -20.73 1.28
C ASN A 951 -7.92 -22.03 1.95
N THR A 952 -7.32 -22.44 3.07
CA THR A 952 -7.77 -23.63 3.83
C THR A 952 -9.13 -23.39 4.47
N ILE A 953 -9.32 -22.24 5.12
CA ILE A 953 -10.58 -21.88 5.78
C ILE A 953 -11.69 -21.75 4.75
N ASP A 954 -11.45 -21.07 3.63
CA ASP A 954 -12.43 -20.98 2.54
C ASP A 954 -12.79 -22.36 1.96
N LEU A 955 -11.82 -23.25 1.75
CA LEU A 955 -12.05 -24.61 1.28
C LEU A 955 -12.91 -25.40 2.28
N VAL A 956 -12.60 -25.34 3.58
CA VAL A 956 -13.38 -25.96 4.65
C VAL A 956 -14.80 -25.39 4.70
N GLY A 957 -14.98 -24.08 4.58
CA GLY A 957 -16.29 -23.43 4.51
C GLY A 957 -17.12 -23.85 3.29
N ARG A 958 -16.51 -23.98 2.11
CA ARG A 958 -17.17 -24.51 0.91
C ARG A 958 -17.61 -25.97 1.07
N ILE A 959 -16.82 -26.79 1.79
CA ILE A 959 -17.19 -28.17 2.10
C ILE A 959 -18.37 -28.20 3.10
N ALA A 960 -18.35 -27.36 4.13
CA ALA A 960 -19.40 -27.27 5.15
C ALA A 960 -20.76 -26.85 4.56
N ASP A 961 -20.77 -25.86 3.67
CA ASP A 961 -21.99 -25.35 3.03
C ASP A 961 -22.61 -26.38 2.05
N ARG A 962 -21.79 -27.05 1.24
CA ARG A 962 -22.26 -27.89 0.14
C ARG A 962 -22.41 -29.38 0.44
N GLY A 963 -21.71 -29.90 1.45
CA GLY A 963 -21.68 -31.34 1.74
C GLY A 963 -21.47 -31.70 3.20
N PRO A 964 -22.24 -31.11 4.14
CA PRO A 964 -22.08 -31.35 5.57
C PRO A 964 -22.24 -32.83 5.95
N GLU A 965 -23.15 -33.54 5.28
CA GLU A 965 -23.47 -34.97 5.46
C GLU A 965 -22.28 -35.91 5.17
N SER A 966 -21.31 -35.45 4.39
CA SER A 966 -20.17 -36.30 4.00
C SER A 966 -19.18 -36.53 5.14
N VAL A 967 -19.23 -35.74 6.21
CA VAL A 967 -18.24 -35.69 7.30
C VAL A 967 -18.91 -35.84 8.66
N ASN A 968 -18.24 -36.53 9.58
CA ASN A 968 -18.74 -36.76 10.94
C ASN A 968 -18.70 -35.45 11.77
N ALA A 969 -19.80 -35.14 12.47
CA ALA A 969 -19.93 -34.01 13.41
C ALA A 969 -18.73 -33.85 14.37
N ARG A 970 -18.07 -34.95 14.77
CA ARG A 970 -16.88 -34.88 15.63
C ARG A 970 -15.68 -34.18 15.00
N GLU A 971 -15.46 -34.34 13.69
CA GLU A 971 -14.38 -33.65 12.98
C GLU A 971 -14.75 -32.19 12.71
N TRP A 972 -16.03 -31.90 12.46
CA TRP A 972 -16.54 -30.52 12.41
C TRP A 972 -16.32 -29.76 13.74
N MET A 973 -16.59 -30.39 14.89
CA MET A 973 -16.28 -29.80 16.20
C MET A 973 -14.78 -29.59 16.43
N ARG A 974 -13.93 -30.50 15.96
CA ARG A 974 -12.47 -30.32 16.00
C ARG A 974 -12.05 -29.10 15.17
N ILE A 975 -12.61 -28.94 13.97
CA ILE A 975 -12.40 -27.76 13.13
C ILE A 975 -12.87 -26.48 13.84
N CYS A 976 -14.03 -26.47 14.52
CA CYS A 976 -14.46 -25.31 15.32
C CYS A 976 -13.43 -24.90 16.38
N PHE A 977 -12.82 -25.84 17.09
CA PHE A 977 -11.75 -25.52 18.04
C PHE A 977 -10.48 -24.97 17.37
N GLU A 978 -10.09 -25.50 16.20
CA GLU A 978 -8.89 -25.02 15.49
C GLU A 978 -9.13 -23.67 14.77
N LEU A 979 -10.37 -23.39 14.32
CA LEU A 979 -10.79 -22.08 13.78
C LEU A 979 -10.86 -20.98 14.84
N LEU A 980 -11.04 -21.33 16.12
CA LEU A 980 -11.13 -20.37 17.22
C LEU A 980 -9.81 -19.59 17.38
N ASP A 981 -8.66 -20.24 17.22
CA ASP A 981 -7.37 -19.55 17.20
C ASP A 981 -7.17 -18.68 15.94
N MET A 982 -7.82 -19.02 14.81
CA MET A 982 -7.80 -18.19 13.59
C MET A 982 -8.54 -16.86 13.77
N LEU A 983 -9.40 -16.74 14.78
CA LEU A 983 -10.04 -15.46 15.16
C LEU A 983 -9.03 -14.42 15.67
N LYS A 984 -7.81 -14.84 16.04
CA LYS A 984 -6.71 -13.94 16.46
C LYS A 984 -5.81 -13.49 15.30
N ALA A 985 -5.95 -14.06 14.10
CA ALA A 985 -5.11 -13.73 12.94
C ALA A 985 -5.14 -12.23 12.62
N HIS A 986 -4.00 -11.63 12.24
CA HIS A 986 -3.89 -10.18 12.00
C HIS A 986 -4.67 -9.73 10.75
N LYS A 987 -4.66 -10.52 9.66
CA LYS A 987 -5.40 -10.23 8.43
C LYS A 987 -6.92 -10.29 8.63
N LYS A 988 -7.64 -9.24 8.19
CA LYS A 988 -9.11 -9.16 8.26
C LYS A 988 -9.81 -10.24 7.40
N GLY A 989 -9.21 -10.62 6.27
CA GLY A 989 -9.74 -11.67 5.37
C GLY A 989 -9.90 -13.02 6.08
N ILE A 990 -8.83 -13.51 6.70
CA ILE A 990 -8.79 -14.76 7.49
C ILE A 990 -9.88 -14.76 8.58
N ARG A 991 -9.99 -13.68 9.36
CA ARG A 991 -11.01 -13.58 10.41
C ARG A 991 -12.44 -13.60 9.86
N ARG A 992 -12.69 -12.95 8.71
CA ARG A 992 -14.01 -12.98 8.03
C ARG A 992 -14.32 -14.39 7.52
N ALA A 993 -13.35 -15.04 6.86
CA ALA A 993 -13.50 -16.41 6.37
C ALA A 993 -13.79 -17.39 7.53
N ALA A 994 -13.08 -17.27 8.65
CA ALA A 994 -13.29 -18.10 9.84
C ALA A 994 -14.71 -17.90 10.42
N ASN A 995 -15.13 -16.64 10.59
CA ASN A 995 -16.47 -16.29 11.09
C ASN A 995 -17.59 -16.83 10.18
N ASN A 996 -17.47 -16.70 8.86
CA ASN A 996 -18.42 -17.29 7.92
C ASN A 996 -18.45 -18.83 8.02
N THR A 997 -17.27 -19.45 8.19
CA THR A 997 -17.12 -20.90 8.32
C THR A 997 -17.76 -21.44 9.60
N PHE A 998 -17.72 -20.68 10.71
CA PHE A 998 -18.50 -21.01 11.91
C PHE A 998 -20.01 -21.05 11.63
N GLY A 999 -20.55 -20.13 10.84
CA GLY A 999 -21.96 -20.15 10.41
C GLY A 999 -22.32 -21.39 9.59
N PHE A 1000 -21.48 -21.74 8.61
CA PHE A 1000 -21.70 -22.96 7.81
C PHE A 1000 -21.61 -24.25 8.65
N ILE A 1001 -20.67 -24.33 9.60
CA ILE A 1001 -20.56 -25.49 10.49
C ILE A 1001 -21.72 -25.55 11.50
N ALA A 1002 -22.17 -24.42 12.04
CA ALA A 1002 -23.34 -24.38 12.92
C ALA A 1002 -24.63 -24.83 12.20
N LYS A 1003 -24.79 -24.47 10.92
CA LYS A 1003 -25.86 -25.00 10.05
C LYS A 1003 -25.73 -26.50 9.78
N ALA A 1004 -24.52 -27.05 9.80
CA ALA A 1004 -24.23 -28.47 9.55
C ALA A 1004 -24.47 -29.40 10.76
N ILE A 1005 -24.00 -29.01 11.96
CA ILE A 1005 -24.13 -29.82 13.19
C ILE A 1005 -25.38 -29.44 14.00
N GLY A 1006 -25.67 -28.14 14.04
CA GLY A 1006 -26.56 -27.51 15.01
C GLY A 1006 -25.81 -26.44 15.85
N PRO A 1007 -26.49 -25.37 16.30
CA PRO A 1007 -25.83 -24.23 16.93
C PRO A 1007 -25.33 -24.50 18.35
N GLN A 1008 -25.99 -25.36 19.13
CA GLN A 1008 -25.74 -25.48 20.58
C GLN A 1008 -24.30 -25.88 20.93
N ASP A 1009 -23.74 -26.88 20.24
CA ASP A 1009 -22.37 -27.34 20.49
C ASP A 1009 -21.33 -26.27 20.09
N VAL A 1010 -21.57 -25.56 18.98
CA VAL A 1010 -20.69 -24.47 18.51
C VAL A 1010 -20.74 -23.29 19.47
N LEU A 1011 -21.94 -22.88 19.92
CA LEU A 1011 -22.12 -21.78 20.87
C LEU A 1011 -21.42 -22.03 22.21
N ALA A 1012 -21.45 -23.26 22.73
CA ALA A 1012 -20.72 -23.59 23.96
C ALA A 1012 -19.21 -23.32 23.83
N THR A 1013 -18.61 -23.56 22.66
CA THR A 1013 -17.19 -23.24 22.42
C THR A 1013 -16.94 -21.73 22.30
N LEU A 1014 -17.85 -20.99 21.65
CA LEU A 1014 -17.74 -19.55 21.46
C LEU A 1014 -17.94 -18.78 22.78
N LEU A 1015 -18.95 -19.13 23.58
CA LEU A 1015 -19.24 -18.46 24.86
C LEU A 1015 -18.07 -18.60 25.85
N ASN A 1016 -17.43 -19.78 25.91
CA ASN A 1016 -16.22 -19.97 26.73
C ASN A 1016 -15.06 -19.05 26.31
N ASN A 1017 -14.96 -18.66 25.03
CA ASN A 1017 -13.93 -17.74 24.56
C ASN A 1017 -14.22 -16.26 24.90
N LEU A 1018 -15.45 -15.90 25.30
CA LEU A 1018 -15.75 -14.54 25.78
C LEU A 1018 -15.05 -14.21 27.12
N ARG A 1019 -14.52 -15.21 27.84
CA ARG A 1019 -13.73 -15.03 29.07
C ARG A 1019 -12.25 -14.70 28.79
N VAL A 1020 -11.80 -14.74 27.53
CA VAL A 1020 -10.40 -14.44 27.17
C VAL A 1020 -10.12 -12.94 27.29
N GLN A 1021 -9.06 -12.58 28.01
CA GLN A 1021 -8.67 -11.19 28.28
C GLN A 1021 -8.35 -10.36 27.02
N GLU A 1022 -7.94 -11.01 25.93
CA GLU A 1022 -7.66 -10.34 24.66
C GLU A 1022 -8.94 -9.79 23.99
N ARG A 1023 -9.02 -8.46 23.87
CA ARG A 1023 -10.16 -7.77 23.25
C ARG A 1023 -10.45 -8.25 21.83
N GLN A 1024 -9.41 -8.50 21.03
CA GLN A 1024 -9.57 -8.90 19.63
C GLN A 1024 -10.29 -10.25 19.52
N SER A 1025 -9.83 -11.25 20.28
CA SER A 1025 -10.49 -12.55 20.41
C SER A 1025 -11.99 -12.41 20.75
N ARG A 1026 -12.33 -11.69 21.83
CA ARG A 1026 -13.73 -11.46 22.23
C ARG A 1026 -14.59 -10.80 21.15
N VAL A 1027 -14.05 -9.80 20.43
CA VAL A 1027 -14.79 -9.09 19.37
C VAL A 1027 -15.09 -10.02 18.20
N ASN A 1028 -14.15 -10.86 17.78
CA ASN A 1028 -14.39 -11.76 16.65
C ASN A 1028 -15.32 -12.93 17.03
N THR A 1029 -15.24 -13.41 18.28
CA THR A 1029 -16.23 -14.35 18.84
C THR A 1029 -17.63 -13.73 18.89
N ALA A 1030 -17.77 -12.46 19.28
CA ALA A 1030 -19.06 -11.77 19.24
C ALA A 1030 -19.65 -11.69 17.82
N VAL A 1031 -18.81 -11.45 16.80
CA VAL A 1031 -19.23 -11.50 15.39
C VAL A 1031 -19.61 -12.92 14.96
N ALA A 1032 -18.83 -13.94 15.36
CA ALA A 1032 -19.14 -15.34 15.06
C ALA A 1032 -20.48 -15.79 15.66
N ILE A 1033 -20.79 -15.38 16.90
CA ILE A 1033 -22.08 -15.66 17.53
C ILE A 1033 -23.23 -14.98 16.76
N GLY A 1034 -23.04 -13.74 16.31
CA GLY A 1034 -24.01 -13.03 15.46
C GLY A 1034 -24.31 -13.79 14.16
N ILE A 1035 -23.28 -14.27 13.46
CA ILE A 1035 -23.44 -15.05 12.21
C ILE A 1035 -24.08 -16.42 12.48
N VAL A 1036 -23.70 -17.11 13.56
CA VAL A 1036 -24.35 -18.38 13.94
C VAL A 1036 -25.86 -18.17 14.18
N ALA A 1037 -26.25 -17.05 14.78
CA ALA A 1037 -27.64 -16.72 15.01
C ALA A 1037 -28.41 -16.25 13.76
N GLU A 1038 -27.74 -15.63 12.79
CA GLU A 1038 -28.27 -15.39 11.45
C GLU A 1038 -28.57 -16.75 10.76
N THR A 1039 -27.60 -17.68 10.75
CA THR A 1039 -27.73 -18.95 10.03
C THR A 1039 -28.64 -19.98 10.71
N CYS A 1040 -28.76 -19.96 12.04
CA CYS A 1040 -29.51 -20.93 12.83
C CYS A 1040 -30.74 -20.34 13.55
N ALA A 1041 -31.13 -19.12 13.16
CA ALA A 1041 -32.17 -18.27 13.75
C ALA A 1041 -31.94 -17.85 15.23
N PRO A 1042 -32.32 -16.60 15.61
CA PRO A 1042 -31.92 -16.03 16.90
C PRO A 1042 -32.47 -16.76 18.13
N PHE A 1043 -33.65 -17.39 18.04
CA PHE A 1043 -34.28 -18.09 19.15
C PHE A 1043 -33.41 -19.22 19.75
N THR A 1044 -32.48 -19.79 18.98
CA THR A 1044 -31.56 -20.84 19.46
C THR A 1044 -30.38 -20.28 20.25
N VAL A 1045 -30.00 -19.03 19.99
CA VAL A 1045 -28.77 -18.38 20.48
C VAL A 1045 -29.04 -17.40 21.60
N LEU A 1046 -30.13 -16.64 21.47
CA LEU A 1046 -30.48 -15.54 22.37
C LEU A 1046 -30.65 -15.98 23.84
N PRO A 1047 -31.34 -17.10 24.16
CA PRO A 1047 -31.46 -17.55 25.55
C PRO A 1047 -30.11 -17.91 26.19
N ALA A 1048 -29.18 -18.47 25.41
CA ALA A 1048 -27.84 -18.82 25.88
C ALA A 1048 -27.00 -17.56 26.16
N LEU A 1049 -27.05 -16.56 25.27
CA LEU A 1049 -26.42 -15.25 25.49
C LEU A 1049 -26.99 -14.54 26.73
N MET A 1050 -28.31 -14.49 26.87
CA MET A 1050 -28.97 -13.87 28.03
C MET A 1050 -28.63 -14.58 29.35
N ASN A 1051 -28.39 -15.90 29.32
CA ASN A 1051 -27.93 -16.62 30.49
C ASN A 1051 -26.46 -16.31 30.83
N GLU A 1052 -25.58 -16.22 29.83
CA GLU A 1052 -24.15 -15.89 30.07
C GLU A 1052 -23.96 -14.43 30.53
N TYR A 1053 -24.87 -13.50 30.18
CA TYR A 1053 -24.88 -12.13 30.74
C TYR A 1053 -25.04 -12.09 32.27
N ARG A 1054 -25.63 -13.13 32.87
CA ARG A 1054 -25.80 -13.23 34.34
C ARG A 1054 -24.49 -13.58 35.06
N VAL A 1055 -23.43 -13.94 34.34
CA VAL A 1055 -22.11 -14.16 34.92
C VAL A 1055 -21.52 -12.80 35.34
N PRO A 1056 -21.07 -12.62 36.60
CA PRO A 1056 -20.62 -11.32 37.12
C PRO A 1056 -19.23 -10.89 36.60
N GLU A 1057 -18.86 -11.27 35.38
CA GLU A 1057 -17.61 -10.89 34.74
C GLU A 1057 -17.84 -9.80 33.68
N LEU A 1058 -17.39 -8.58 33.99
CA LEU A 1058 -17.51 -7.38 33.15
C LEU A 1058 -17.06 -7.58 31.68
N ASN A 1059 -16.07 -8.45 31.43
CA ASN A 1059 -15.60 -8.77 30.07
C ASN A 1059 -16.61 -9.59 29.28
N VAL A 1060 -17.30 -10.51 29.96
CA VAL A 1060 -18.30 -11.43 29.39
C VAL A 1060 -19.57 -10.65 29.11
N GLN A 1061 -20.03 -9.82 30.06
CA GLN A 1061 -21.19 -8.94 29.89
C GLN A 1061 -21.03 -7.98 28.70
N ASN A 1062 -19.90 -7.26 28.62
CA ASN A 1062 -19.54 -6.46 27.44
C ASN A 1062 -19.42 -7.30 26.15
N GLY A 1063 -18.97 -8.56 26.26
CA GLY A 1063 -18.92 -9.51 25.16
C GLY A 1063 -20.30 -9.92 24.65
N VAL A 1064 -21.25 -10.17 25.55
CA VAL A 1064 -22.65 -10.48 25.23
C VAL A 1064 -23.33 -9.26 24.63
N LEU A 1065 -23.25 -8.07 25.23
CA LEU A 1065 -23.80 -6.83 24.66
C LEU A 1065 -23.28 -6.57 23.26
N LYS A 1066 -21.99 -6.82 23.02
CA LYS A 1066 -21.41 -6.69 21.68
C LYS A 1066 -21.86 -7.79 20.71
N SER A 1067 -22.09 -9.01 21.19
CA SER A 1067 -22.68 -10.09 20.40
C SER A 1067 -24.11 -9.75 20.00
N LEU A 1068 -24.91 -9.18 20.92
CA LEU A 1068 -26.25 -8.66 20.65
C LEU A 1068 -26.22 -7.52 19.61
N SER A 1069 -25.23 -6.62 19.68
CA SER A 1069 -25.10 -5.54 18.68
C SER A 1069 -24.93 -6.08 17.26
N PHE A 1070 -24.08 -7.10 17.06
CA PHE A 1070 -23.91 -7.74 15.75
C PHE A 1070 -25.09 -8.63 15.37
N LEU A 1071 -25.69 -9.34 16.33
CA LEU A 1071 -26.93 -10.10 16.14
C LEU A 1071 -28.02 -9.22 15.53
N PHE A 1072 -28.33 -8.09 16.18
CA PHE A 1072 -29.38 -7.18 15.72
C PHE A 1072 -29.00 -6.44 14.42
N GLU A 1073 -27.70 -6.21 14.14
CA GLU A 1073 -27.22 -5.72 12.83
C GLU A 1073 -27.48 -6.73 11.70
N TYR A 1074 -27.28 -8.04 11.92
CA TYR A 1074 -27.39 -9.06 10.87
C TYR A 1074 -28.82 -9.57 10.63
N ILE A 1075 -29.67 -9.62 11.66
CA ILE A 1075 -31.02 -10.17 11.53
C ILE A 1075 -32.05 -9.17 10.97
N GLY A 1076 -31.74 -7.87 11.00
CA GLY A 1076 -32.60 -6.79 10.49
C GLY A 1076 -34.04 -6.87 11.02
N GLU A 1077 -35.00 -6.97 10.10
CA GLU A 1077 -36.45 -7.00 10.38
C GLU A 1077 -36.89 -8.12 11.34
N MET A 1078 -36.14 -9.22 11.43
CA MET A 1078 -36.43 -10.30 12.40
C MET A 1078 -36.25 -9.85 13.85
N ALA A 1079 -35.66 -8.68 14.12
CA ALA A 1079 -35.50 -8.11 15.46
C ALA A 1079 -36.83 -7.95 16.20
N LYS A 1080 -37.93 -7.65 15.50
CA LYS A 1080 -39.26 -7.34 16.08
C LYS A 1080 -39.75 -8.39 17.09
N ASP A 1081 -39.52 -9.67 16.80
CA ASP A 1081 -40.02 -10.79 17.59
C ASP A 1081 -39.20 -10.99 18.88
N TYR A 1082 -38.05 -10.34 19.00
CA TYR A 1082 -37.09 -10.49 20.10
C TYR A 1082 -36.90 -9.23 20.96
N VAL A 1083 -37.39 -8.06 20.54
CA VAL A 1083 -37.19 -6.78 21.26
C VAL A 1083 -37.60 -6.90 22.74
N TYR A 1084 -38.85 -7.30 22.99
CA TYR A 1084 -39.39 -7.43 24.35
C TYR A 1084 -38.63 -8.42 25.23
N ALA A 1085 -38.01 -9.45 24.65
CA ALA A 1085 -37.18 -10.40 25.40
C ALA A 1085 -35.85 -9.77 25.86
N VAL A 1086 -35.30 -8.84 25.07
CA VAL A 1086 -33.99 -8.21 25.33
C VAL A 1086 -34.11 -6.90 26.10
N THR A 1087 -35.26 -6.23 26.10
CA THR A 1087 -35.48 -4.96 26.84
C THR A 1087 -35.00 -5.00 28.31
N PRO A 1088 -35.29 -6.02 29.14
CA PRO A 1088 -34.81 -6.06 30.53
C PRO A 1088 -33.29 -6.19 30.68
N LEU A 1089 -32.61 -6.76 29.69
CA LEU A 1089 -31.14 -6.85 29.66
C LEU A 1089 -30.52 -5.49 29.31
N LEU A 1090 -31.17 -4.75 28.41
CA LEU A 1090 -30.76 -3.39 28.05
C LEU A 1090 -31.07 -2.38 29.16
N GLU A 1091 -32.11 -2.59 29.94
CA GLU A 1091 -32.44 -1.77 31.12
C GLU A 1091 -31.30 -1.81 32.17
N ASP A 1092 -30.83 -3.01 32.52
CA ASP A 1092 -29.66 -3.21 33.37
C ASP A 1092 -28.39 -2.56 32.75
N ALA A 1093 -28.09 -2.85 31.49
CA ALA A 1093 -26.87 -2.36 30.83
C ALA A 1093 -26.85 -0.83 30.57
N LEU A 1094 -28.00 -0.17 30.43
CA LEU A 1094 -28.11 1.29 30.28
C LEU A 1094 -28.10 2.02 31.63
N THR A 1095 -28.45 1.35 32.72
CA THR A 1095 -28.44 1.90 34.08
C THR A 1095 -27.15 1.60 34.86
N ASP A 1096 -26.32 0.66 34.39
CA ASP A 1096 -25.01 0.36 34.97
C ASP A 1096 -24.11 1.61 35.09
N ARG A 1097 -23.24 1.61 36.11
CA ARG A 1097 -22.25 2.65 36.39
C ARG A 1097 -21.14 2.74 35.33
N ASP A 1098 -20.77 1.63 34.68
CA ASP A 1098 -19.72 1.58 33.67
C ASP A 1098 -20.13 2.25 32.35
N GLN A 1099 -19.27 3.14 31.86
CA GLN A 1099 -19.47 3.84 30.59
C GLN A 1099 -19.43 2.89 29.38
N VAL A 1100 -18.71 1.76 29.47
CA VAL A 1100 -18.60 0.81 28.34
C VAL A 1100 -19.88 -0.02 28.18
N HIS A 1101 -20.55 -0.36 29.28
CA HIS A 1101 -21.88 -0.98 29.28
C HIS A 1101 -22.89 -0.06 28.60
N ARG A 1102 -23.03 1.19 29.06
CA ARG A 1102 -23.95 2.17 28.45
C ARG A 1102 -23.62 2.43 26.98
N GLN A 1103 -22.34 2.52 26.61
CA GLN A 1103 -21.90 2.68 25.22
C GLN A 1103 -22.30 1.49 24.32
N THR A 1104 -22.08 0.26 24.80
CA THR A 1104 -22.36 -0.94 24.01
C THR A 1104 -23.86 -1.22 23.93
N ALA A 1105 -24.59 -1.03 25.02
CA ALA A 1105 -26.05 -1.10 25.05
C ALA A 1105 -26.69 -0.06 24.11
N ALA A 1106 -26.22 1.19 24.08
CA ALA A 1106 -26.66 2.18 23.10
C ALA A 1106 -26.44 1.71 21.64
N SER A 1107 -25.32 1.04 21.36
CA SER A 1107 -25.10 0.41 20.05
C SER A 1107 -26.12 -0.68 19.74
N VAL A 1108 -26.50 -1.52 20.72
CA VAL A 1108 -27.58 -2.52 20.53
C VAL A 1108 -28.91 -1.83 20.23
N VAL A 1109 -29.29 -0.82 21.01
CA VAL A 1109 -30.52 -0.06 20.81
C VAL A 1109 -30.57 0.58 19.43
N LYS A 1110 -29.46 1.13 18.94
CA LYS A 1110 -29.34 1.67 17.57
C LYS A 1110 -29.74 0.62 16.52
N HIS A 1111 -29.16 -0.58 16.57
CA HIS A 1111 -29.43 -1.62 15.58
C HIS A 1111 -30.85 -2.19 15.71
N ILE A 1112 -31.36 -2.35 16.94
CA ILE A 1112 -32.76 -2.72 17.16
C ILE A 1112 -33.70 -1.68 16.53
N ALA A 1113 -33.55 -0.40 16.89
CA ALA A 1113 -34.43 0.66 16.43
C ALA A 1113 -34.46 0.76 14.89
N LEU A 1114 -33.30 0.72 14.22
CA LEU A 1114 -33.24 0.69 12.75
C LEU A 1114 -33.83 -0.59 12.14
N GLY A 1115 -33.76 -1.74 12.84
CA GLY A 1115 -34.34 -3.00 12.40
C GLY A 1115 -35.86 -3.10 12.57
N VAL A 1116 -36.48 -2.29 13.45
CA VAL A 1116 -37.93 -2.35 13.75
C VAL A 1116 -38.75 -1.14 13.28
N VAL A 1117 -38.18 -0.30 12.42
CA VAL A 1117 -38.88 0.85 11.83
C VAL A 1117 -40.16 0.40 11.12
N GLY A 1118 -41.31 0.94 11.55
CA GLY A 1118 -42.62 0.61 10.98
C GLY A 1118 -43.17 -0.78 11.32
N LEU A 1119 -42.53 -1.53 12.24
CA LEU A 1119 -42.97 -2.88 12.65
C LEU A 1119 -43.79 -2.90 13.96
N GLY A 1120 -44.17 -1.73 14.49
CA GLY A 1120 -45.09 -1.60 15.62
C GLY A 1120 -44.48 -1.76 17.02
N CYS A 1121 -43.15 -1.65 17.15
CA CYS A 1121 -42.42 -1.75 18.44
C CYS A 1121 -42.08 -0.38 19.06
N GLU A 1122 -42.89 0.65 18.79
CA GLU A 1122 -42.62 2.04 19.20
C GLU A 1122 -42.58 2.20 20.73
N ASP A 1123 -43.45 1.49 21.45
CA ASP A 1123 -43.54 1.47 22.91
C ASP A 1123 -42.23 1.04 23.58
N ALA A 1124 -41.60 -0.03 23.09
CA ALA A 1124 -40.30 -0.49 23.54
C ALA A 1124 -39.18 0.52 23.22
N MET A 1125 -39.26 1.20 22.07
CA MET A 1125 -38.28 2.24 21.70
C MET A 1125 -38.40 3.49 22.59
N ILE A 1126 -39.62 3.87 22.98
CA ILE A 1126 -39.88 4.97 23.93
C ILE A 1126 -39.35 4.61 25.32
N HIS A 1127 -39.55 3.38 25.78
CA HIS A 1127 -38.96 2.92 27.05
C HIS A 1127 -37.43 3.01 27.02
N LEU A 1128 -36.78 2.54 25.95
CA LEU A 1128 -35.32 2.63 25.78
C LEU A 1128 -34.83 4.08 25.63
N LEU A 1129 -35.62 4.97 25.03
CA LEU A 1129 -35.31 6.41 24.94
C LEU A 1129 -35.19 7.05 26.33
N ASN A 1130 -36.13 6.74 27.23
CA ASN A 1130 -36.12 7.26 28.60
C ASN A 1130 -34.85 6.86 29.38
N LEU A 1131 -34.28 5.69 29.09
CA LEU A 1131 -33.05 5.20 29.69
C LEU A 1131 -31.78 5.79 29.03
N LEU A 1132 -31.84 6.07 27.72
CA LEU A 1132 -30.74 6.69 26.98
C LEU A 1132 -30.60 8.20 27.28
N TYR A 1133 -31.72 8.92 27.40
CA TYR A 1133 -31.73 10.39 27.45
C TYR A 1133 -30.87 11.02 28.57
N PRO A 1134 -30.82 10.48 29.81
CA PRO A 1134 -29.95 11.01 30.87
C PRO A 1134 -28.45 10.97 30.53
N ASN A 1135 -28.04 10.05 29.64
CA ASN A 1135 -26.63 9.87 29.28
C ASN A 1135 -26.12 10.93 28.28
N LEU A 1136 -26.98 11.83 27.77
CA LEU A 1136 -26.63 12.91 26.84
C LEU A 1136 -25.58 13.91 27.40
N PHE A 1137 -25.35 13.92 28.71
CA PHE A 1137 -24.33 14.76 29.35
C PHE A 1137 -22.96 14.09 29.53
N GLU A 1138 -22.77 12.89 28.98
CA GLU A 1138 -21.47 12.22 28.97
C GLU A 1138 -20.42 12.97 28.16
N THR A 1139 -19.20 13.05 28.69
CA THR A 1139 -18.10 13.84 28.09
C THR A 1139 -17.16 13.01 27.21
N SER A 1140 -17.25 11.68 27.29
CA SER A 1140 -16.39 10.76 26.53
C SER A 1140 -16.86 10.66 25.08
N PRO A 1141 -16.05 11.04 24.07
CA PRO A 1141 -16.47 11.06 22.65
C PRO A 1141 -17.08 9.75 22.17
N HIS A 1142 -16.47 8.63 22.55
CA HIS A 1142 -16.92 7.30 22.14
C HIS A 1142 -18.27 6.88 22.72
N VAL A 1143 -18.68 7.47 23.85
CA VAL A 1143 -19.94 7.17 24.54
C VAL A 1143 -21.03 8.11 24.01
N ILE A 1144 -20.76 9.43 24.00
CA ILE A 1144 -21.72 10.44 23.54
C ILE A 1144 -22.12 10.25 22.07
N ASP A 1145 -21.17 9.92 21.18
CA ASP A 1145 -21.48 9.68 19.77
C ASP A 1145 -22.40 8.44 19.60
N ARG A 1146 -22.23 7.39 20.41
CA ARG A 1146 -23.10 6.20 20.36
C ARG A 1146 -24.48 6.44 20.98
N ILE A 1147 -24.58 7.28 22.00
CA ILE A 1147 -25.87 7.69 22.56
C ILE A 1147 -26.64 8.55 21.56
N ILE A 1148 -25.98 9.51 20.92
CA ILE A 1148 -26.58 10.36 19.87
C ILE A 1148 -27.07 9.50 18.71
N GLU A 1149 -26.24 8.60 18.19
CA GLU A 1149 -26.64 7.65 17.13
C GLU A 1149 -27.82 6.75 17.55
N ALA A 1150 -27.94 6.38 18.83
CA ALA A 1150 -29.05 5.56 19.33
C ALA A 1150 -30.35 6.36 19.47
N ILE A 1151 -30.28 7.62 19.96
CA ILE A 1151 -31.41 8.54 20.01
C ILE A 1151 -31.89 8.86 18.59
N GLU A 1152 -30.97 9.05 17.65
CA GLU A 1152 -31.29 9.26 16.24
C GLU A 1152 -31.96 8.03 15.61
N ALA A 1153 -31.47 6.82 15.89
CA ALA A 1153 -32.12 5.60 15.43
C ALA A 1153 -33.54 5.44 16.00
N ILE A 1154 -33.75 5.77 17.29
CA ILE A 1154 -35.09 5.80 17.88
C ILE A 1154 -35.99 6.85 17.22
N ARG A 1155 -35.47 8.02 16.84
CA ARG A 1155 -36.22 9.04 16.07
C ARG A 1155 -36.74 8.49 14.74
N VAL A 1156 -35.99 7.63 14.06
CA VAL A 1156 -36.46 6.96 12.84
C VAL A 1156 -37.53 5.92 13.15
N ALA A 1157 -37.41 5.19 14.28
CA ALA A 1157 -38.33 4.12 14.66
C ALA A 1157 -39.67 4.61 15.25
N ALA A 1158 -39.64 5.63 16.12
CA ALA A 1158 -40.79 6.17 16.86
C ALA A 1158 -41.28 7.54 16.34
N GLY A 1159 -40.65 8.04 15.27
CA GLY A 1159 -40.99 9.30 14.60
C GLY A 1159 -40.36 10.56 15.20
N PRO A 1160 -40.26 11.64 14.39
CA PRO A 1160 -39.60 12.89 14.78
C PRO A 1160 -40.33 13.61 15.91
N GLY A 1161 -41.66 13.72 15.86
CA GLY A 1161 -42.43 14.50 16.82
C GLY A 1161 -42.26 14.05 18.27
N LEU A 1162 -42.27 12.74 18.51
CA LEU A 1162 -42.16 12.21 19.86
C LEU A 1162 -40.76 12.42 20.47
N VAL A 1163 -39.71 12.34 19.66
CA VAL A 1163 -38.33 12.63 20.11
C VAL A 1163 -38.10 14.15 20.23
N MET A 1164 -38.66 14.97 19.34
CA MET A 1164 -38.56 16.43 19.41
C MET A 1164 -39.16 16.99 20.70
N ASN A 1165 -40.22 16.39 21.25
CA ASN A 1165 -40.78 16.75 22.56
C ASN A 1165 -39.74 16.73 23.70
N TYR A 1166 -38.75 15.83 23.64
CA TYR A 1166 -37.64 15.83 24.61
C TYR A 1166 -36.63 16.94 24.29
N VAL A 1167 -36.33 17.17 23.00
CA VAL A 1167 -35.33 18.15 22.54
C VAL A 1167 -35.77 19.60 22.80
N TRP A 1168 -37.05 19.93 22.67
CA TRP A 1168 -37.54 21.30 22.86
C TRP A 1168 -37.18 21.89 24.24
N ALA A 1169 -37.19 21.07 25.30
CA ALA A 1169 -36.92 21.52 26.66
C ALA A 1169 -35.48 22.03 26.90
N GLY A 1170 -34.48 21.49 26.17
CA GLY A 1170 -33.07 21.84 26.38
C GLY A 1170 -32.47 22.83 25.37
N LEU A 1171 -33.15 23.06 24.23
CA LEU A 1171 -32.63 23.85 23.10
C LEU A 1171 -32.35 25.32 23.49
N PHE A 1172 -33.25 25.95 24.23
CA PHE A 1172 -33.08 27.33 24.76
C PHE A 1172 -32.68 27.40 26.24
N HIS A 1173 -32.33 26.28 26.87
CA HIS A 1173 -32.01 26.22 28.30
C HIS A 1173 -30.89 27.21 28.72
N PRO A 1174 -30.97 27.92 29.86
CA PRO A 1174 -30.01 28.99 30.20
C PRO A 1174 -28.54 28.55 30.25
N ALA A 1175 -28.26 27.32 30.68
CA ALA A 1175 -26.90 26.78 30.74
C ALA A 1175 -26.37 26.35 29.36
N ARG A 1176 -25.28 26.98 28.89
CA ARG A 1176 -24.60 26.62 27.62
C ARG A 1176 -24.22 25.14 27.53
N LYS A 1177 -23.84 24.51 28.66
CA LYS A 1177 -23.52 23.07 28.72
C LYS A 1177 -24.69 22.16 28.35
N VAL A 1178 -25.94 22.60 28.58
CA VAL A 1178 -27.15 21.86 28.19
C VAL A 1178 -27.50 22.16 26.74
N ARG A 1179 -27.42 23.43 26.31
CA ARG A 1179 -27.71 23.80 24.91
C ARG A 1179 -26.84 23.05 23.90
N THR A 1180 -25.53 22.95 24.11
CA THR A 1180 -24.60 22.36 23.11
C THR A 1180 -25.03 20.96 22.62
N PRO A 1181 -25.28 19.95 23.47
CA PRO A 1181 -25.72 18.64 23.00
C PRO A 1181 -27.16 18.63 22.43
N TYR A 1182 -28.06 19.47 22.94
CA TYR A 1182 -29.44 19.55 22.41
C TYR A 1182 -29.48 20.19 21.02
N TRP A 1183 -28.67 21.22 20.76
CA TRP A 1183 -28.49 21.78 19.41
C TRP A 1183 -27.84 20.78 18.47
N ARG A 1184 -26.95 19.89 18.94
CA ARG A 1184 -26.43 18.80 18.12
C ARG A 1184 -27.55 17.83 17.70
N LEU A 1185 -28.35 17.34 18.66
CA LEU A 1185 -29.51 16.49 18.36
C LEU A 1185 -30.52 17.16 17.42
N TYR A 1186 -30.79 18.46 17.60
CA TYR A 1186 -31.67 19.22 16.72
C TYR A 1186 -31.09 19.36 15.30
N ASN A 1187 -29.80 19.69 15.17
CA ASN A 1187 -29.15 19.82 13.86
C ASN A 1187 -29.13 18.49 13.11
N ASP A 1188 -28.76 17.39 13.79
CA ASP A 1188 -28.76 16.04 13.23
C ASP A 1188 -30.20 15.65 12.79
N ALA A 1189 -31.22 16.03 13.57
CA ALA A 1189 -32.62 15.82 13.21
C ALA A 1189 -33.11 16.67 12.02
N TYR A 1190 -32.72 17.95 11.98
CA TYR A 1190 -33.09 18.92 10.96
C TYR A 1190 -32.51 18.55 9.60
N VAL A 1191 -31.22 18.23 9.54
CA VAL A 1191 -30.54 17.79 8.30
C VAL A 1191 -31.22 16.56 7.69
N ALA A 1192 -31.66 15.62 8.53
CA ALA A 1192 -32.23 14.36 8.05
C ALA A 1192 -33.73 14.43 7.71
N ALA A 1193 -34.51 15.35 8.29
CA ALA A 1193 -35.98 15.28 8.19
C ALA A 1193 -36.71 16.63 8.42
N ALA A 1194 -36.19 17.74 7.88
CA ALA A 1194 -36.73 19.10 8.06
C ALA A 1194 -38.28 19.21 7.94
N ASP A 1195 -38.84 18.79 6.80
CA ASP A 1195 -40.29 18.88 6.52
C ASP A 1195 -41.13 18.10 7.54
N SER A 1196 -40.65 16.94 7.97
CA SER A 1196 -41.35 16.10 8.95
C SER A 1196 -41.44 16.72 10.34
N MET A 1197 -40.63 17.74 10.65
CA MET A 1197 -40.68 18.47 11.91
C MET A 1197 -41.66 19.65 11.90
N VAL A 1198 -42.11 20.09 10.71
CA VAL A 1198 -43.04 21.24 10.56
C VAL A 1198 -44.30 21.13 11.44
N PRO A 1199 -44.96 19.95 11.58
CA PRO A 1199 -46.13 19.77 12.46
C PRO A 1199 -45.82 19.74 13.96
N TYR A 1200 -44.54 19.62 14.35
CA TYR A 1200 -44.11 19.37 15.74
C TYR A 1200 -43.33 20.52 16.38
N TYR A 1201 -43.15 21.64 15.67
CA TYR A 1201 -42.68 22.87 16.29
C TYR A 1201 -43.70 23.36 17.34
N PRO A 1202 -43.25 23.80 18.53
CA PRO A 1202 -44.15 24.39 19.52
C PRO A 1202 -44.76 25.68 18.96
N ASN A 1203 -46.05 25.89 19.22
CA ASN A 1203 -46.70 27.16 18.94
C ASN A 1203 -46.08 28.25 19.83
N LEU A 1204 -45.80 29.40 19.23
CA LEU A 1204 -45.26 30.59 19.91
C LEU A 1204 -46.30 31.70 19.75
N ASP A 1205 -46.95 32.09 20.84
CA ASP A 1205 -48.06 33.05 20.87
C ASP A 1205 -47.63 34.52 20.64
N ASP A 1206 -46.54 34.75 19.91
CA ASP A 1206 -45.97 36.07 19.63
C ASP A 1206 -46.41 36.53 18.23
N GLU A 1207 -46.95 37.75 18.10
CA GLU A 1207 -47.64 38.24 16.88
C GLU A 1207 -46.75 38.25 15.62
N THR A 1208 -45.43 38.13 15.79
CA THR A 1208 -44.43 38.09 14.70
C THR A 1208 -43.99 36.68 14.28
N LEU A 1209 -44.38 35.65 15.04
CA LEU A 1209 -43.96 34.25 14.87
C LEU A 1209 -45.14 33.28 14.68
N ASP A 1210 -46.38 33.75 14.87
CA ASP A 1210 -47.59 32.98 14.60
C ASP A 1210 -47.74 32.65 13.09
N ARG A 1211 -48.35 31.51 12.79
CA ARG A 1211 -48.52 30.94 11.44
C ARG A 1211 -50.01 30.73 11.17
N PRO A 1212 -50.76 31.80 10.84
CA PRO A 1212 -52.22 31.77 10.78
C PRO A 1212 -52.77 30.76 9.75
N GLU A 1213 -51.98 30.39 8.74
CA GLU A 1213 -52.32 29.39 7.73
C GLU A 1213 -52.58 28.01 8.34
N LEU A 1214 -51.91 27.65 9.45
CA LEU A 1214 -52.09 26.39 10.15
C LEU A 1214 -53.35 26.35 11.02
N ALA A 1215 -53.96 27.51 11.30
CA ALA A 1215 -55.20 27.63 12.05
C ALA A 1215 -56.46 27.65 11.16
N ILE A 1216 -56.31 27.62 9.84
CA ILE A 1216 -57.44 27.60 8.89
C ILE A 1216 -58.10 26.22 8.91
N ILE A 1217 -59.33 26.17 9.38
CA ILE A 1217 -60.23 25.02 9.25
C ILE A 1217 -61.18 25.31 8.08
N LEU A 1218 -61.14 24.48 7.03
CA LEU A 1218 -61.98 24.58 5.83
C LEU A 1218 -63.30 23.80 5.96
#